data_AF-A0A937XTV5-F1
#
_entry.id   AF-A0A937XTV5-F1
#
_cell.length_a   1.000
_cell.length_b   1.000
_cell.length_c   1.000
_cell.angle_alpha   90.00
_cell.angle_beta   90.00
_cell.angle_gamma   90.00
#
_symmetry.space_group_name_H-M   'P 1'
#
loop_
_entity.id
_entity.type
_entity.pdbx_description
1 polymer ?
#
loop_
_entity_poly.entity_id
_entity_poly.type
_entity_poly.pdbx_seq_one_letter_code
_entity_poly.pdbx_strand_id
1 'polypeptide(L)'
;MRIRRLDLLRYGHFTERSLELPAGTSDFHIIFGPNEAGKSTALSAIEDLLFGIHGQTPFGFLHDYGSMRIGAILENGGDVLEVLRRKGNKDTLLGPEGSPVPGGEAVLRPYLAGADRTFFERMFSLDHTRLEAGGREILEAKDDVGQTLFSAGAGIGGLRERLTRLSTEADSLWSPGRRARRRRFSIAEDKLDAAQRELREQTLSATKWRELKNAYEGAEEAYGNIDKAISDATTSRNRLSRMRRVFRDLRRKQELDRLLEELGDVIALPEDAAGLIAEAERKDAEAAARIGTLAEQLQRAEEALEKLTYDETIIQRAADVRQACERRIEIRAEKADLPKREAELHAAESKLKDDAAELGWRDGNSVALIGRIPPRPKVSVVRSLLNQKGELESDVSGKARLLEEAKEEYAGLKDKLAEAGEPVDTSRMAIVLKSVREQGDIAGRVRTAAEGLKNARSWVARRLGALDPGVGDEAALTGMSVPAQAKVQAQREKQDDWQRRLKETQQRAASVQQELDGAVAALERAIRDEQVVPTEELKDARGRRDAVWHLVKLKHIDGQPIPPEQAAQYKDEIEDLAGAFEPAVVRADELADRRFDHAEAAGRIAEIKRKVEEQKTLLGQVQDNEKKLVEEGKQLKADWAARWIGAPFEPEAPETMLEWLEDRDKVVEAIEARDEA
;
A
#
# COMPACT_ATOMS: atom_id res chain seq x y z
N MET A 1 85.16 12.88 -77.89
CA MET A 1 84.86 14.28 -77.52
C MET A 1 85.50 14.62 -76.19
N ARG A 2 86.04 15.84 -76.09
CA ARG A 2 86.56 16.46 -74.88
C ARG A 2 85.81 17.79 -74.64
N ILE A 3 85.39 18.06 -73.40
CA ILE A 3 84.80 19.36 -73.04
C ILE A 3 85.94 20.24 -72.52
N ARG A 4 86.24 21.33 -73.23
CA ARG A 4 87.29 22.27 -72.82
C ARG A 4 86.77 23.35 -71.88
N ARG A 5 85.54 23.82 -72.09
CA ARG A 5 84.90 24.82 -71.25
C ARG A 5 83.40 24.54 -71.22
N LEU A 6 82.79 24.66 -70.04
CA LEU A 6 81.33 24.60 -69.86
C LEU A 6 80.84 25.94 -69.30
N ASP A 7 79.98 26.61 -70.03
CA ASP A 7 79.45 27.93 -69.71
C ASP A 7 77.99 27.82 -69.21
N LEU A 8 77.80 27.92 -67.90
CA LEU A 8 76.50 27.93 -67.23
C LEU A 8 75.98 29.38 -67.17
N LEU A 9 75.50 29.87 -68.32
CA LEU A 9 75.13 31.28 -68.51
C LEU A 9 73.83 31.64 -67.77
N ARG A 10 72.74 30.91 -68.01
CA ARG A 10 71.44 31.10 -67.35
C ARG A 10 70.77 29.74 -67.23
N TYR A 11 71.19 28.92 -66.26
CA TYR A 11 70.73 27.54 -66.13
C TYR A 11 70.72 27.07 -64.68
N GLY A 12 69.58 26.58 -64.19
CA GLY A 12 69.41 26.24 -62.78
C GLY A 12 69.60 27.46 -61.89
N HIS A 13 70.47 27.35 -60.89
CA HIS A 13 70.84 28.47 -60.00
C HIS A 13 72.02 29.31 -60.52
N PHE A 14 72.66 28.89 -61.62
CA PHE A 14 73.85 29.57 -62.14
C PHE A 14 73.50 30.78 -62.99
N THR A 15 74.24 31.88 -62.79
CA THR A 15 74.23 33.09 -63.61
C THR A 15 75.67 33.40 -64.02
N GLU A 16 75.95 33.32 -65.32
CA GLU A 16 77.23 33.67 -65.97
C GLU A 16 78.45 33.01 -65.30
N ARG A 17 78.39 31.68 -65.10
CA ARG A 17 79.50 30.89 -64.55
C ARG A 17 80.14 30.00 -65.62
N SER A 18 81.45 30.13 -65.81
CA SER A 18 82.22 29.27 -66.71
C SER A 18 83.12 28.33 -65.92
N LEU A 19 83.12 27.06 -66.31
CA LEU A 19 84.01 26.02 -65.80
C LEU A 19 85.05 25.71 -66.87
N GLU A 20 86.28 26.13 -66.65
CA GLU A 20 87.41 25.82 -67.53
C GLU A 20 87.98 24.44 -67.21
N LEU A 21 88.15 23.61 -68.24
CA LEU A 21 88.70 22.26 -68.17
C LEU A 21 89.96 22.22 -69.07
N PRO A 22 91.09 22.79 -68.62
CA PRO A 22 92.31 22.90 -69.44
C PRO A 22 92.93 21.54 -69.73
N ALA A 23 93.57 21.38 -70.88
CA ALA A 23 94.27 20.15 -71.23
C ALA A 23 95.54 19.99 -70.36
N GLY A 24 95.70 18.83 -69.71
CA GLY A 24 96.86 18.48 -68.89
C GLY A 24 97.50 17.17 -69.31
N THR A 25 98.58 16.76 -68.64
CA THR A 25 99.24 15.45 -68.86
C THR A 25 98.34 14.27 -68.49
N SER A 26 97.38 14.49 -67.59
CA SER A 26 96.24 13.60 -67.32
C SER A 26 94.98 14.43 -67.47
N ASP A 27 94.17 14.12 -68.48
CA ASP A 27 92.95 14.89 -68.81
C ASP A 27 91.75 14.40 -68.00
N PHE A 28 91.88 14.52 -66.68
CA PHE A 28 90.89 14.12 -65.70
C PHE A 28 90.62 15.26 -64.72
N HIS A 29 89.37 15.70 -64.64
CA HIS A 29 88.96 16.88 -63.87
C HIS A 29 87.96 16.49 -62.78
N ILE A 30 88.19 16.97 -61.56
CA ILE A 30 87.25 16.79 -60.44
C ILE A 30 86.62 18.14 -60.11
N ILE A 31 85.30 18.24 -60.28
CA ILE A 31 84.51 19.39 -59.84
C ILE A 31 83.97 19.07 -58.45
N PHE A 32 84.54 19.70 -57.42
CA PHE A 32 84.14 19.50 -56.03
C PHE A 32 83.55 20.78 -55.41
N GLY A 33 82.72 20.62 -54.40
CA GLY A 33 82.08 21.72 -53.67
C GLY A 33 81.10 21.19 -52.63
N PRO A 34 80.60 22.04 -51.70
CA PRO A 34 79.63 21.64 -50.69
C PRO A 34 78.32 21.10 -51.31
N ASN A 35 77.46 20.50 -50.48
CA ASN A 35 76.10 20.15 -50.91
C ASN A 35 75.37 21.40 -51.44
N GLU A 36 74.48 21.22 -52.40
CA GLU A 36 73.74 22.30 -53.07
C GLU A 36 74.58 23.28 -53.94
N ALA A 37 75.90 23.11 -54.02
CA ALA A 37 76.77 23.92 -54.89
C ALA A 37 76.49 23.78 -56.41
N GLY A 38 75.54 22.91 -56.83
CA GLY A 38 75.14 22.76 -58.22
C GLY A 38 75.87 21.69 -59.02
N LYS A 39 76.54 20.73 -58.38
CA LYS A 39 77.26 19.63 -59.07
C LYS A 39 76.32 18.82 -59.98
N SER A 40 75.17 18.39 -59.48
CA SER A 40 74.16 17.68 -60.28
C SER A 40 73.51 18.56 -61.35
N THR A 41 73.39 19.87 -61.08
CA THR A 41 72.91 20.86 -62.06
C THR A 41 73.90 21.02 -63.22
N ALA A 42 75.21 21.03 -62.94
CA ALA A 42 76.25 21.08 -63.97
C ALA A 42 76.28 19.79 -64.80
N LEU A 43 76.10 18.62 -64.18
CA LEU A 43 75.96 17.34 -64.89
C LEU A 43 74.75 17.35 -65.85
N SER A 44 73.60 17.80 -65.35
CA SER A 44 72.39 17.94 -66.17
C SER A 44 72.55 18.98 -67.28
N ALA A 45 73.34 20.03 -67.05
CA ALA A 45 73.64 21.04 -68.07
C ALA A 45 74.47 20.47 -69.22
N ILE A 46 75.39 19.52 -68.95
CA ILE A 46 76.13 18.81 -70.00
C ILE A 46 75.17 17.97 -70.85
N GLU A 47 74.25 17.23 -70.23
CA GLU A 47 73.25 16.44 -70.94
C GLU A 47 72.35 17.31 -71.82
N ASP A 48 71.80 18.39 -71.25
CA ASP A 48 70.92 19.31 -71.96
C ASP A 48 71.65 20.15 -73.02
N LEU A 49 72.95 20.43 -72.83
CA LEU A 49 73.80 21.01 -73.86
C LEU A 49 73.95 20.04 -75.03
N LEU A 50 74.22 18.76 -74.80
CA LEU A 50 74.48 17.78 -75.87
C LEU A 50 73.21 17.33 -76.60
N PHE A 51 72.08 17.18 -75.88
CA PHE A 51 70.86 16.58 -76.43
C PHE A 51 69.64 17.52 -76.45
N GLY A 52 69.80 18.76 -75.97
CA GLY A 52 68.75 19.77 -75.93
C GLY A 52 68.09 19.90 -74.55
N ILE A 53 67.73 21.14 -74.19
CA ILE A 53 67.01 21.46 -72.95
C ILE A 53 65.55 21.05 -73.09
N HIS A 54 65.09 20.13 -72.24
CA HIS A 54 63.71 19.63 -72.31
C HIS A 54 62.67 20.73 -72.03
N GLY A 55 61.51 20.66 -72.70
CA GLY A 55 60.43 21.66 -72.57
C GLY A 55 59.93 21.85 -71.13
N GLN A 56 59.96 20.78 -70.32
CA GLN A 56 59.57 20.76 -68.90
C GLN A 56 60.79 20.66 -67.95
N THR A 57 61.93 21.22 -68.32
CA THR A 57 63.15 21.17 -67.49
C THR A 57 62.90 21.75 -66.08
N PRO A 58 63.31 21.05 -64.99
CA PRO A 58 63.16 21.55 -63.63
C PRO A 58 64.15 22.70 -63.31
N PHE A 59 65.10 23.00 -64.21
CA PHE A 59 66.18 23.96 -63.99
C PHE A 59 65.84 25.41 -64.38
N GLY A 60 64.56 25.73 -64.61
CA GLY A 60 64.08 27.09 -64.91
C GLY A 60 63.64 27.91 -63.70
N PHE A 61 64.13 27.61 -62.49
CA PHE A 61 63.62 28.21 -61.25
C PHE A 61 64.17 29.61 -60.94
N LEU A 62 65.38 29.96 -61.41
CA LEU A 62 65.94 31.32 -61.25
C LEU A 62 65.81 32.17 -62.52
N HIS A 63 65.93 31.53 -63.69
CA HIS A 63 65.92 32.18 -65.00
C HIS A 63 64.71 31.74 -65.81
N ASP A 64 63.98 32.69 -66.39
CA ASP A 64 62.83 32.40 -67.25
C ASP A 64 63.24 31.49 -68.41
N TYR A 65 62.34 30.58 -68.79
CA TYR A 65 62.57 29.58 -69.83
C TYR A 65 63.10 30.15 -71.17
N GLY A 66 62.66 31.33 -71.60
CA GLY A 66 63.14 31.96 -72.83
C GLY A 66 64.58 32.47 -72.75
N SER A 67 65.07 32.76 -71.54
CA SER A 67 66.40 33.28 -71.27
C SER A 67 67.43 32.19 -70.98
N MET A 68 67.02 30.93 -70.80
CA MET A 68 67.92 29.85 -70.44
C MET A 68 68.99 29.59 -71.51
N ARG A 69 70.26 29.63 -71.12
CA ARG A 69 71.41 29.43 -72.02
C ARG A 69 72.49 28.60 -71.33
N ILE A 70 73.03 27.63 -72.06
CA ILE A 70 74.22 26.85 -71.69
C ILE A 70 75.20 26.96 -72.85
N GLY A 71 76.47 27.21 -72.62
CA GLY A 71 77.50 27.19 -73.65
C GLY A 71 78.55 26.12 -73.37
N ALA A 72 79.32 25.76 -74.38
CA ALA A 72 80.55 25.02 -74.19
C ALA A 72 81.49 25.17 -75.38
N ILE A 73 82.76 24.88 -75.11
CA ILE A 73 83.77 24.61 -76.13
C ILE A 73 84.04 23.11 -76.11
N LEU A 74 83.69 22.43 -77.21
CA LEU A 74 83.90 21.00 -77.42
C LEU A 74 85.07 20.78 -78.36
N GLU A 75 85.88 19.76 -78.09
CA GLU A 75 87.03 19.38 -78.90
C GLU A 75 86.89 17.92 -79.37
N ASN A 76 87.25 17.66 -80.63
CA ASN A 76 87.33 16.31 -81.19
C ASN A 76 88.57 16.19 -82.08
N GLY A 77 89.66 15.64 -81.54
CA GLY A 77 90.95 15.67 -82.22
C GLY A 77 91.46 17.11 -82.34
N GLY A 78 91.64 17.60 -83.58
CA GLY A 78 92.05 18.98 -83.86
C GLY A 78 90.89 19.98 -84.03
N ASP A 79 89.65 19.50 -84.14
CA ASP A 79 88.49 20.36 -84.37
C ASP A 79 87.95 20.93 -83.06
N VAL A 80 87.65 22.23 -83.05
CA VAL A 80 87.09 22.97 -81.92
C VAL A 80 85.72 23.53 -82.31
N LEU A 81 84.72 23.28 -81.48
CA LEU A 81 83.35 23.74 -81.66
C LEU A 81 82.89 24.52 -80.43
N GLU A 82 82.73 25.85 -80.58
CA GLU A 82 82.09 26.70 -79.58
C GLU A 82 80.61 26.85 -79.90
N VAL A 83 79.76 26.44 -78.94
CA VAL A 83 78.30 26.39 -79.11
C VAL A 83 77.57 26.91 -77.89
N LEU A 84 76.41 27.50 -78.15
CA LEU A 84 75.43 27.95 -77.18
C LEU A 84 74.12 27.19 -77.41
N ARG A 85 73.55 26.59 -76.37
CA ARG A 85 72.24 25.95 -76.37
C ARG A 85 71.22 26.88 -75.73
N ARG A 86 70.17 27.22 -76.47
CA ARG A 86 68.95 27.83 -75.94
C ARG A 86 67.85 26.78 -75.73
N LYS A 87 66.93 27.05 -74.81
CA LYS A 87 65.72 26.24 -74.67
C LYS A 87 64.77 26.50 -75.84
N GLY A 88 64.26 25.43 -76.45
CA GLY A 88 63.33 25.46 -77.56
C GLY A 88 63.25 24.11 -78.27
N ASN A 89 62.41 24.02 -79.31
CA ASN A 89 62.24 22.79 -80.09
C ASN A 89 62.86 22.87 -81.50
N LYS A 90 63.20 24.08 -81.98
CA LYS A 90 63.81 24.34 -83.30
C LYS A 90 64.92 25.37 -83.15
N ASP A 91 66.00 25.20 -83.93
CA ASP A 91 67.16 26.10 -83.98
C ASP A 91 67.67 26.45 -82.56
N THR A 92 67.97 25.39 -81.79
CA THR A 92 68.35 25.48 -80.37
C THR A 92 69.85 25.61 -80.16
N LEU A 93 70.66 25.11 -81.09
CA LEU A 93 72.11 25.22 -81.10
C LEU A 93 72.53 26.47 -81.87
N LEU A 94 73.22 27.38 -81.19
CA LEU A 94 73.65 28.68 -81.67
C LEU A 94 75.19 28.75 -81.67
N GLY A 95 75.76 29.51 -82.61
CA GLY A 95 77.18 29.84 -82.61
C GLY A 95 77.49 30.98 -81.61
N PRO A 96 78.77 31.35 -81.45
CA PRO A 96 79.19 32.41 -80.52
C PRO A 96 78.53 33.78 -80.82
N GLU A 97 78.19 34.04 -82.08
CA GLU A 97 77.51 35.27 -82.53
C GLU A 97 75.99 35.28 -82.21
N GLY A 98 75.45 34.21 -81.59
CA GLY A 98 74.05 34.11 -81.19
C GLY A 98 73.05 33.70 -82.29
N SER A 99 73.53 33.41 -83.50
CA SER A 99 72.74 32.87 -84.62
C SER A 99 72.76 31.33 -84.65
N PRO A 100 71.71 30.65 -85.18
CA PRO A 100 71.69 29.19 -85.29
C PRO A 100 72.89 28.64 -86.08
N VAL A 101 73.52 27.58 -85.58
CA VAL A 101 74.68 26.95 -86.24
C VAL A 101 74.23 26.34 -87.58
N PRO A 102 74.93 26.62 -88.70
CA PRO A 102 74.68 25.94 -89.97
C PRO A 102 74.80 24.41 -89.81
N GLY A 103 73.72 23.67 -90.11
CA GLY A 103 73.66 22.21 -89.92
C GLY A 103 72.97 21.75 -88.62
N GLY A 104 72.61 22.67 -87.71
CA GLY A 104 71.83 22.38 -86.50
C GLY A 104 72.45 21.31 -85.60
N GLU A 105 71.63 20.39 -85.08
CA GLU A 105 72.07 19.29 -84.21
C GLU A 105 73.08 18.34 -84.87
N ALA A 106 73.11 18.26 -86.22
CA ALA A 106 74.00 17.34 -86.92
C ALA A 106 75.49 17.66 -86.69
N VAL A 107 75.80 18.90 -86.31
CA VAL A 107 77.16 19.35 -85.98
C VAL A 107 77.72 18.65 -84.73
N LEU A 108 76.86 18.15 -83.82
CA LEU A 108 77.28 17.40 -82.63
C LEU A 108 77.55 15.92 -82.90
N ARG A 109 77.11 15.36 -84.04
CA ARG A 109 77.26 13.92 -84.34
C ARG A 109 78.71 13.41 -84.27
N PRO A 110 79.72 14.11 -84.83
CA PRO A 110 81.12 13.68 -84.71
C PRO A 110 81.63 13.66 -83.27
N TYR A 111 81.08 14.51 -82.39
CA TYR A 111 81.45 14.59 -80.98
C TYR A 111 80.80 13.48 -80.15
N LEU A 112 79.57 13.08 -80.51
CA LEU A 112 78.81 12.06 -79.77
C LEU A 112 79.11 10.61 -80.20
N ALA A 113 79.81 10.39 -81.32
CA ALA A 113 80.13 9.05 -81.83
C ALA A 113 78.92 8.10 -81.94
N GLY A 114 77.73 8.65 -82.25
CA GLY A 114 76.48 7.90 -82.38
C GLY A 114 75.72 7.64 -81.08
N ALA A 115 76.21 8.12 -79.93
CA ALA A 115 75.48 8.06 -78.66
C ALA A 115 74.20 8.91 -78.70
N ASP A 116 73.07 8.32 -78.33
CA ASP A 116 71.86 9.06 -78.00
C ASP A 116 71.83 9.45 -76.52
N ARG A 117 70.81 10.25 -76.13
CA ARG A 117 70.68 10.75 -74.76
C ARG A 117 70.61 9.62 -73.74
N THR A 118 69.80 8.60 -74.01
CA THR A 118 69.59 7.46 -73.12
C THR A 118 70.88 6.68 -72.91
N PHE A 119 71.64 6.44 -73.98
CA PHE A 119 72.94 5.76 -73.90
C PHE A 119 73.96 6.60 -73.14
N PHE A 120 74.03 7.91 -73.41
CA PHE A 120 74.94 8.82 -72.73
C PHE A 120 74.65 8.91 -71.23
N GLU A 121 73.38 9.00 -70.85
CA GLU A 121 72.96 9.03 -69.44
C GLU A 121 73.30 7.73 -68.70
N ARG A 122 73.13 6.57 -69.36
CA ARG A 122 73.41 5.26 -68.75
C ARG A 122 74.91 4.97 -68.59
N MET A 123 75.75 5.38 -69.55
CA MET A 123 77.15 4.98 -69.59
C MET A 123 78.13 6.06 -69.12
N PHE A 124 77.82 7.34 -69.36
CA PHE A 124 78.75 8.46 -69.13
C PHE A 124 78.27 9.47 -68.08
N SER A 125 76.99 9.44 -67.68
CA SER A 125 76.42 10.36 -66.68
C SER A 125 75.83 9.60 -65.48
N LEU A 126 76.74 9.03 -64.67
CA LEU A 126 76.38 8.21 -63.53
C LEU A 126 76.06 9.07 -62.30
N ASP A 127 74.89 8.85 -61.72
CA ASP A 127 74.52 9.30 -60.38
C ASP A 127 74.10 8.11 -59.52
N HIS A 128 73.97 8.32 -58.21
CA HIS A 128 73.62 7.26 -57.27
C HIS A 128 72.27 6.60 -57.60
N THR A 129 71.27 7.40 -57.98
CA THR A 129 69.92 6.90 -58.30
C THR A 129 69.88 6.09 -59.59
N ARG A 130 70.63 6.51 -60.62
CA ARG A 130 70.78 5.81 -61.91
C ARG A 130 71.58 4.52 -61.73
N LEU A 131 72.58 4.50 -60.85
CA LEU A 131 73.31 3.27 -60.51
C LEU A 131 72.41 2.24 -59.81
N GLU A 132 71.57 2.67 -58.86
CA GLU A 132 70.61 1.78 -58.22
C GLU A 132 69.53 1.28 -59.19
N ALA A 133 68.99 2.17 -60.02
CA ALA A 133 68.02 1.82 -61.05
C ALA A 133 68.62 0.84 -62.07
N GLY A 134 69.83 1.10 -62.56
CA GLY A 134 70.56 0.19 -63.45
C GLY A 134 70.83 -1.16 -62.79
N GLY A 135 71.20 -1.18 -61.51
CA GLY A 135 71.36 -2.43 -60.74
C GLY A 135 70.06 -3.22 -60.61
N ARG A 136 68.92 -2.54 -60.40
CA ARG A 136 67.59 -3.18 -60.39
C ARG A 136 67.18 -3.68 -61.77
N GLU A 137 67.40 -2.91 -62.83
CA GLU A 137 67.11 -3.35 -64.20
C GLU A 137 67.93 -4.59 -64.59
N ILE A 138 69.19 -4.69 -64.13
CA ILE A 138 70.03 -5.89 -64.31
C ILE A 138 69.44 -7.08 -63.55
N LEU A 139 68.95 -6.88 -62.33
CA LEU A 139 68.29 -7.92 -61.53
C LEU A 139 66.92 -8.33 -62.10
N GLU A 140 66.19 -7.39 -62.70
CA GLU A 140 64.84 -7.57 -63.24
C GLU A 140 64.84 -8.02 -64.72
N ALA A 141 66.02 -8.01 -65.38
CA ALA A 141 66.30 -8.55 -66.70
C ALA A 141 65.20 -8.28 -67.74
N LYS A 142 64.95 -7.00 -68.03
CA LYS A 142 64.01 -6.59 -69.08
C LYS A 142 64.59 -6.54 -70.50
N ASP A 143 65.91 -6.64 -70.67
CA ASP A 143 66.57 -6.65 -71.98
C ASP A 143 67.67 -7.72 -72.08
N ASP A 144 67.78 -8.31 -73.28
CA ASP A 144 68.59 -9.49 -73.68
C ASP A 144 70.09 -9.40 -73.32
N VAL A 145 70.60 -8.19 -73.08
CA VAL A 145 72.01 -7.94 -72.73
C VAL A 145 72.33 -8.28 -71.27
N GLY A 146 71.36 -8.10 -70.36
CA GLY A 146 71.55 -8.40 -68.94
C GLY A 146 71.71 -9.90 -68.67
N GLN A 147 71.05 -10.74 -69.46
CA GLN A 147 71.17 -12.18 -69.37
C GLN A 147 72.57 -12.67 -69.77
N THR A 148 73.14 -12.16 -70.85
CA THR A 148 74.43 -12.67 -71.38
C THR A 148 75.60 -12.33 -70.45
N LEU A 149 75.61 -11.13 -69.87
CA LEU A 149 76.67 -10.69 -68.96
C LEU A 149 76.62 -11.43 -67.61
N PHE A 150 75.43 -11.67 -67.04
CA PHE A 150 75.30 -12.34 -65.73
C PHE A 150 75.44 -13.87 -65.81
N SER A 151 75.00 -14.48 -66.91
CA SER A 151 75.09 -15.94 -67.12
C SER A 151 76.53 -16.40 -67.35
N ALA A 152 77.36 -15.57 -67.99
CA ALA A 152 78.76 -15.89 -68.28
C ALA A 152 79.71 -15.69 -67.09
N GLY A 153 79.39 -14.79 -66.14
CA GLY A 153 80.31 -14.40 -65.08
C GLY A 153 80.25 -15.19 -63.77
N ALA A 154 79.10 -15.80 -63.42
CA ALA A 154 78.86 -16.24 -62.04
C ALA A 154 78.36 -17.69 -61.84
N GLY A 155 78.17 -18.49 -62.91
CA GLY A 155 77.82 -19.91 -62.78
C GLY A 155 76.45 -20.21 -62.13
N ILE A 156 75.53 -19.24 -62.12
CA ILE A 156 74.28 -19.27 -61.33
C ILE A 156 73.08 -19.84 -62.14
N GLY A 157 73.31 -20.91 -62.91
CA GLY A 157 72.31 -21.51 -63.82
C GLY A 157 71.06 -22.14 -63.19
N GLY A 158 70.87 -22.05 -61.86
CA GLY A 158 69.74 -22.69 -61.15
C GLY A 158 69.17 -21.92 -59.96
N LEU A 159 69.64 -20.69 -59.69
CA LEU A 159 69.15 -19.89 -58.56
C LEU A 159 67.69 -19.49 -58.72
N ARG A 160 67.25 -19.24 -59.97
CA ARG A 160 65.85 -18.92 -60.27
C ARG A 160 64.93 -20.06 -59.84
N GLU A 161 65.27 -21.32 -60.14
CA GLU A 161 64.46 -22.49 -59.80
C GLU A 161 64.38 -22.72 -58.27
N ARG A 162 65.46 -22.47 -57.54
CA ARG A 162 65.45 -22.48 -56.07
C ARG A 162 64.61 -21.34 -55.48
N LEU A 163 64.69 -20.14 -56.06
CA LEU A 163 63.87 -19.00 -55.66
C LEU A 163 62.38 -19.26 -55.91
N THR A 164 62.00 -19.86 -57.05
CA THR A 164 60.60 -20.24 -57.29
C THR A 164 60.14 -21.30 -56.31
N ARG A 165 60.98 -22.29 -55.97
CA ARG A 165 60.63 -23.32 -54.98
C ARG A 165 60.38 -22.70 -53.60
N LEU A 166 61.29 -21.85 -53.12
CA LEU A 166 61.13 -21.16 -51.84
C LEU A 166 59.92 -20.22 -51.82
N SER A 167 59.66 -19.52 -52.92
CA SER A 167 58.46 -18.67 -53.08
C SER A 167 57.17 -19.50 -53.00
N THR A 168 57.13 -20.64 -53.68
CA THR A 168 55.97 -21.55 -53.65
C THR A 168 55.74 -22.14 -52.25
N GLU A 169 56.81 -22.50 -51.55
CA GLU A 169 56.75 -22.98 -50.17
C GLU A 169 56.24 -21.89 -49.21
N ALA A 170 56.80 -20.68 -49.30
CA ALA A 170 56.37 -19.53 -48.52
C ALA A 170 54.88 -19.24 -48.76
N ASP A 171 54.45 -19.17 -50.03
CA ASP A 171 53.05 -18.98 -50.41
C ASP A 171 52.12 -20.06 -49.84
N SER A 172 52.60 -21.30 -49.72
CA SER A 172 51.81 -22.42 -49.17
C SER A 172 51.59 -22.32 -47.65
N LEU A 173 52.54 -21.70 -46.94
CA LEU A 173 52.50 -21.53 -45.50
C LEU A 173 51.71 -20.27 -45.11
N TRP A 174 51.98 -19.15 -45.79
CA TRP A 174 51.45 -17.85 -45.42
C TRP A 174 51.46 -16.88 -46.63
N SER A 175 50.45 -16.01 -46.73
CA SER A 175 50.43 -14.97 -47.76
C SER A 175 49.60 -13.77 -47.28
N PRO A 176 50.05 -12.53 -47.52
CA PRO A 176 49.29 -11.34 -47.16
C PRO A 176 48.16 -11.12 -48.18
N GLY A 177 46.93 -11.49 -47.83
CA GLY A 177 45.73 -11.17 -48.63
C GLY A 177 44.57 -12.18 -48.54
N ARG A 178 43.56 -12.01 -49.40
CA ARG A 178 42.29 -12.79 -49.40
C ARG A 178 42.43 -14.32 -49.55
N ARG A 179 43.59 -14.84 -49.96
CA ARG A 179 43.87 -16.28 -50.07
C ARG A 179 44.47 -16.89 -48.78
N ALA A 180 44.71 -16.10 -47.74
CA ALA A 180 45.30 -16.53 -46.47
C ALA A 180 44.49 -17.65 -45.78
N ARG A 181 43.15 -17.57 -45.81
CA ARG A 181 42.24 -18.52 -45.12
C ARG A 181 42.44 -20.01 -45.42
N ARG A 182 43.00 -20.36 -46.59
CA ARG A 182 43.24 -21.76 -46.98
C ARG A 182 44.69 -22.22 -46.75
N ARG A 183 45.56 -21.35 -46.22
CA ARG A 183 46.96 -21.66 -45.96
C ARG A 183 47.13 -22.24 -44.57
N ARG A 184 48.23 -22.98 -44.38
CA ARG A 184 48.46 -23.77 -43.17
C ARG A 184 48.45 -22.93 -41.89
N PHE A 185 49.04 -21.73 -41.92
CA PHE A 185 49.08 -20.84 -40.76
C PHE A 185 47.67 -20.40 -40.32
N SER A 186 46.87 -19.82 -41.24
CA SER A 186 45.54 -19.32 -40.89
C SER A 186 44.59 -20.42 -40.42
N ILE A 187 44.70 -21.64 -40.95
CA ILE A 187 43.92 -22.79 -40.45
C ILE A 187 44.33 -23.14 -39.01
N ALA A 188 45.62 -23.05 -38.67
CA ALA A 188 46.10 -23.31 -37.31
C ALA A 188 45.69 -22.19 -36.34
N GLU A 189 45.74 -20.94 -36.78
CA GLU A 189 45.29 -19.76 -36.04
C GLU A 189 43.79 -19.83 -35.75
N ASP A 190 42.96 -20.13 -36.76
CA ASP A 190 41.51 -20.32 -36.60
C ASP A 190 41.20 -21.45 -35.60
N LYS A 191 41.97 -22.56 -35.64
CA LYS A 191 41.84 -23.66 -34.67
C LYS A 191 42.24 -23.27 -33.25
N LEU A 192 43.30 -22.47 -33.10
CA LEU A 192 43.72 -21.96 -31.80
C LEU A 192 42.67 -21.02 -31.21
N ASP A 193 42.14 -20.11 -32.03
CA ASP A 193 41.08 -19.18 -31.62
C ASP A 193 39.78 -19.89 -31.25
N ALA A 194 39.44 -20.96 -31.98
CA ALA A 194 38.29 -21.81 -31.65
C ALA A 194 38.51 -22.53 -30.30
N ALA A 195 39.66 -23.17 -30.11
CA ALA A 195 40.00 -23.84 -28.86
C ALA A 195 40.09 -22.88 -27.66
N GLN A 196 40.60 -21.65 -27.86
CA GLN A 196 40.62 -20.62 -26.83
C GLN A 196 39.22 -20.11 -26.49
N ARG A 197 38.32 -20.00 -27.49
CA ARG A 197 36.90 -19.67 -27.24
C ARG A 197 36.21 -20.77 -26.45
N GLU A 198 36.35 -22.02 -26.88
CA GLU A 198 35.80 -23.18 -26.19
C GLU A 198 36.33 -23.26 -24.75
N LEU A 199 37.63 -23.05 -24.53
CA LEU A 199 38.20 -22.97 -23.19
C LEU A 199 37.58 -21.84 -22.36
N ARG A 200 37.37 -20.65 -22.93
CA ARG A 200 36.73 -19.53 -22.21
C ARG A 200 35.25 -19.78 -21.91
N GLU A 201 34.53 -20.47 -22.80
CA GLU A 201 33.13 -20.83 -22.62
C GLU A 201 32.95 -21.92 -21.55
N GLN A 202 33.83 -22.92 -21.55
CA GLN A 202 33.86 -24.03 -20.58
C GLN A 202 34.46 -23.60 -19.23
N THR A 203 35.27 -22.55 -19.20
CA THR A 203 35.88 -22.06 -17.96
C THR A 203 34.93 -21.08 -17.28
N LEU A 204 34.44 -21.48 -16.11
CA LEU A 204 33.67 -20.58 -15.27
C LEU A 204 34.59 -19.55 -14.61
N SER A 205 34.52 -18.30 -15.08
CA SER A 205 35.30 -17.22 -14.47
C SER A 205 34.79 -16.90 -13.06
N ALA A 206 35.69 -16.43 -12.20
CA ALA A 206 35.33 -16.00 -10.84
C ALA A 206 34.31 -14.83 -10.83
N THR A 207 34.20 -14.05 -11.90
CA THR A 207 33.17 -13.03 -12.07
C THR A 207 31.81 -13.63 -12.43
N LYS A 208 31.77 -14.54 -13.41
CA LYS A 208 30.54 -15.22 -13.82
C LYS A 208 29.99 -16.12 -12.71
N TRP A 209 30.85 -16.77 -11.93
CA TRP A 209 30.45 -17.48 -10.72
C TRP A 209 29.84 -16.55 -9.66
N ARG A 210 30.44 -15.37 -9.42
CA ARG A 210 29.88 -14.39 -8.48
C ARG A 210 28.53 -13.84 -8.94
N GLU A 211 28.38 -13.56 -10.23
CA GLU A 211 27.09 -13.13 -10.80
C GLU A 211 26.02 -14.23 -10.63
N LEU A 212 26.34 -15.47 -11.00
CA LEU A 212 25.43 -16.62 -10.82
C LEU A 212 25.11 -16.87 -9.35
N LYS A 213 26.10 -16.75 -8.45
CA LYS A 213 25.92 -16.92 -7.01
C LYS A 213 25.02 -15.82 -6.42
N ASN A 214 25.24 -14.57 -6.77
CA ASN A 214 24.40 -13.46 -6.33
C ASN A 214 22.97 -13.59 -6.89
N ALA A 215 22.83 -14.04 -8.14
CA ALA A 215 21.52 -14.29 -8.73
C ALA A 215 20.78 -15.44 -8.01
N TYR A 216 21.51 -16.50 -7.66
CA TYR A 216 21.00 -17.62 -6.86
C TYR A 216 20.58 -17.17 -5.45
N GLU A 217 21.46 -16.49 -4.73
CA GLU A 217 21.18 -15.99 -3.37
C GLU A 217 19.98 -15.03 -3.37
N GLY A 218 19.88 -14.13 -4.37
CA GLY A 218 18.72 -13.25 -4.53
C GLY A 218 17.43 -13.99 -4.86
N ALA A 219 17.49 -15.04 -5.70
CA ALA A 219 16.33 -15.88 -6.00
C ALA A 219 15.89 -16.73 -4.79
N GLU A 220 16.84 -17.24 -4.01
CA GLU A 220 16.58 -18.03 -2.79
C GLU A 220 15.97 -17.15 -1.69
N GLU A 221 16.44 -15.90 -1.54
CA GLU A 221 15.84 -14.93 -0.62
C GLU A 221 14.42 -14.55 -1.04
N ALA A 222 14.20 -14.29 -2.35
CA ALA A 222 12.86 -14.01 -2.87
C ALA A 222 11.90 -15.19 -2.66
N TYR A 223 12.37 -16.42 -2.89
CA TYR A 223 11.61 -17.64 -2.61
C TYR A 223 11.23 -17.73 -1.12
N GLY A 224 12.19 -17.54 -0.22
CA GLY A 224 11.95 -17.57 1.23
C GLY A 224 10.95 -16.52 1.70
N ASN A 225 10.96 -15.33 1.09
CA ASN A 225 9.98 -14.28 1.40
C ASN A 225 8.57 -14.62 0.91
N ILE A 226 8.45 -15.20 -0.29
CA ILE A 226 7.18 -15.65 -0.84
C ILE A 226 6.60 -16.80 0.00
N ASP A 227 7.43 -17.77 0.40
CA ASP A 227 7.00 -18.90 1.22
C ASP A 227 6.48 -18.46 2.59
N LYS A 228 7.17 -17.51 3.23
CA LYS A 228 6.67 -16.84 4.45
C LYS A 228 5.32 -16.16 4.24
N ALA A 229 5.17 -15.38 3.17
CA ALA A 229 3.92 -14.71 2.86
C ALA A 229 2.77 -15.70 2.60
N ILE A 230 3.04 -16.83 1.94
CA ILE A 230 2.07 -17.91 1.73
C ILE A 230 1.65 -18.54 3.08
N SER A 231 2.62 -18.79 3.97
CA SER A 231 2.36 -19.34 5.30
C SER A 231 1.49 -18.39 6.14
N ASP A 232 1.79 -17.10 6.14
CA ASP A 232 1.05 -16.07 6.87
C ASP A 232 -0.38 -15.90 6.32
N ALA A 233 -0.52 -15.88 4.99
CA ALA A 233 -1.81 -15.82 4.32
C ALA A 233 -2.65 -17.07 4.61
N THR A 234 -2.03 -18.26 4.61
CA THR A 234 -2.72 -19.53 4.92
C THR A 234 -3.20 -19.56 6.37
N THR A 235 -2.37 -19.08 7.30
CA THR A 235 -2.71 -18.96 8.72
C THR A 235 -3.89 -18.01 8.91
N SER A 236 -3.85 -16.85 8.26
CA SER A 236 -4.93 -15.85 8.28
C SER A 236 -6.23 -16.41 7.67
N ARG A 237 -6.14 -17.09 6.53
CA ARG A 237 -7.27 -17.77 5.89
C ARG A 237 -7.90 -18.82 6.80
N ASN A 238 -7.07 -19.65 7.45
CA ASN A 238 -7.54 -20.68 8.36
C ASN A 238 -8.24 -20.06 9.59
N ARG A 239 -7.68 -18.97 10.15
CA ARG A 239 -8.32 -18.19 11.23
C ARG A 239 -9.69 -17.64 10.79
N LEU A 240 -9.76 -16.97 9.63
CA LEU A 240 -11.00 -16.40 9.11
C LEU A 240 -12.03 -17.49 8.76
N SER A 241 -11.59 -18.64 8.27
CA SER A 241 -12.45 -19.80 8.01
C SER A 241 -13.06 -20.34 9.31
N ARG A 242 -12.28 -20.47 10.39
CA ARG A 242 -12.80 -20.83 11.72
C ARG A 242 -13.82 -19.81 12.21
N MET A 243 -13.51 -18.53 12.11
CA MET A 243 -14.44 -17.45 12.48
C MET A 243 -15.74 -17.55 11.68
N ARG A 244 -15.65 -17.68 10.35
CA ARG A 244 -16.82 -17.81 9.46
C ARG A 244 -17.67 -19.05 9.77
N ARG A 245 -17.04 -20.18 10.12
CA ARG A 245 -17.75 -21.42 10.48
C ARG A 245 -18.60 -21.24 11.73
N VAL A 246 -18.08 -20.55 12.74
CA VAL A 246 -18.75 -20.42 14.05
C VAL A 246 -19.59 -19.13 14.14
N PHE A 247 -19.40 -18.16 13.25
CA PHE A 247 -20.08 -16.86 13.28
C PHE A 247 -21.61 -16.98 13.34
N ARG A 248 -22.21 -17.88 12.55
CA ARG A 248 -23.66 -18.09 12.54
C ARG A 248 -24.16 -18.61 13.90
N ASP A 249 -23.44 -19.57 14.46
CA ASP A 249 -23.81 -20.20 15.74
C ASP A 249 -23.60 -19.23 16.91
N LEU A 250 -22.52 -18.43 16.88
CA LEU A 250 -22.26 -17.36 17.85
C LEU A 250 -23.35 -16.29 17.80
N ARG A 251 -23.75 -15.85 16.59
CA ARG A 251 -24.84 -14.88 16.43
C ARG A 251 -26.16 -15.46 16.94
N ARG A 252 -26.42 -16.74 16.65
CA ARG A 252 -27.62 -17.43 17.14
C ARG A 252 -27.61 -17.57 18.65
N LYS A 253 -26.46 -17.87 19.26
CA LYS A 253 -26.29 -17.88 20.71
C LYS A 253 -26.56 -16.50 21.31
N GLN A 254 -25.96 -15.44 20.78
CA GLN A 254 -26.19 -14.07 21.26
C GLN A 254 -27.66 -13.65 21.16
N GLU A 255 -28.34 -14.04 20.07
CA GLU A 255 -29.77 -13.80 19.90
C GLU A 255 -30.60 -14.59 20.94
N LEU A 256 -30.27 -15.86 21.19
CA LEU A 256 -30.92 -16.67 22.22
C LEU A 256 -30.63 -16.17 23.64
N ASP A 257 -29.40 -15.74 23.92
CA ASP A 257 -29.02 -15.14 25.21
C ASP A 257 -29.81 -13.85 25.44
N ARG A 258 -29.93 -12.99 24.42
CA ARG A 258 -30.76 -11.78 24.50
C ARG A 258 -32.23 -12.12 24.72
N LEU A 259 -32.77 -13.13 24.03
CA LEU A 259 -34.14 -13.59 24.26
C LEU A 259 -34.33 -14.12 25.69
N LEU A 260 -33.33 -14.83 26.23
CA LEU A 260 -33.35 -15.29 27.62
C LEU A 260 -33.28 -14.13 28.62
N GLU A 261 -32.45 -13.12 28.37
CA GLU A 261 -32.41 -11.88 29.16
C GLU A 261 -33.74 -11.11 29.09
N GLU A 262 -34.35 -11.01 27.90
CA GLU A 262 -35.66 -10.37 27.70
C GLU A 262 -36.81 -11.13 28.39
N LEU A 263 -36.71 -12.45 28.53
CA LEU A 263 -37.67 -13.25 29.32
C LEU A 263 -37.60 -12.93 30.83
N GLY A 264 -36.50 -12.37 31.33
CA GLY A 264 -36.30 -12.02 32.73
C GLY A 264 -36.32 -13.22 33.68
N ASP A 265 -36.66 -13.00 34.96
CA ASP A 265 -36.84 -14.09 35.92
C ASP A 265 -38.16 -14.83 35.64
N VAL A 266 -38.05 -15.92 34.88
CA VAL A 266 -39.16 -16.82 34.60
C VAL A 266 -39.31 -17.78 35.77
N ILE A 267 -40.46 -17.72 36.45
CA ILE A 267 -40.81 -18.71 37.47
C ILE A 267 -41.07 -20.04 36.75
N ALA A 268 -40.13 -20.97 36.88
CA ALA A 268 -40.29 -22.33 36.38
C ALA A 268 -41.44 -23.01 37.12
N LEU A 269 -42.58 -23.11 36.46
CA LEU A 269 -43.72 -23.86 36.95
C LEU A 269 -43.35 -25.35 36.99
N PRO A 270 -43.66 -26.08 38.09
CA PRO A 270 -43.47 -27.52 38.14
C PRO A 270 -44.18 -28.22 36.98
N GLU A 271 -43.70 -29.39 36.54
CA GLU A 271 -44.36 -30.15 35.45
C GLU A 271 -45.85 -30.45 35.75
N ASP A 272 -46.22 -30.49 37.04
CA ASP A 272 -47.59 -30.69 37.53
C ASP A 272 -48.34 -29.38 37.84
N ALA A 273 -47.85 -28.22 37.36
CA ALA A 273 -48.50 -26.94 37.62
C ALA A 273 -49.94 -26.88 37.09
N ALA A 274 -50.23 -27.54 35.97
CA ALA A 274 -51.59 -27.68 35.47
C ALA A 274 -52.48 -28.49 36.44
N GLY A 275 -51.95 -29.55 37.06
CA GLY A 275 -52.64 -30.34 38.08
C GLY A 275 -52.85 -29.56 39.38
N LEU A 276 -51.81 -28.86 39.84
CA LEU A 276 -51.88 -27.99 41.03
C LEU A 276 -52.88 -26.85 40.87
N ILE A 277 -52.93 -26.22 39.69
CA ILE A 277 -53.91 -25.16 39.38
C ILE A 277 -55.32 -25.74 39.34
N ALA A 278 -55.53 -26.86 38.65
CA ALA A 278 -56.84 -27.51 38.61
C ALA A 278 -57.32 -27.97 40.00
N GLU A 279 -56.42 -28.47 40.85
CA GLU A 279 -56.75 -28.84 42.23
C GLU A 279 -57.02 -27.62 43.12
N ALA A 280 -56.29 -26.51 42.93
CA ALA A 280 -56.53 -25.25 43.60
C ALA A 280 -57.88 -24.64 43.21
N GLU A 281 -58.22 -24.62 41.91
CA GLU A 281 -59.53 -24.19 41.41
C GLU A 281 -60.66 -25.07 41.96
N ARG A 282 -60.44 -26.39 42.06
CA ARG A 282 -61.41 -27.30 42.69
C ARG A 282 -61.60 -26.98 44.17
N LYS A 283 -60.51 -26.77 44.91
CA LYS A 283 -60.55 -26.41 46.35
C LYS A 283 -61.21 -25.06 46.57
N ASP A 284 -60.99 -24.09 45.68
CA ASP A 284 -61.63 -22.77 45.73
C ASP A 284 -63.13 -22.87 45.47
N ALA A 285 -63.54 -23.66 44.47
CA ALA A 285 -64.95 -23.95 44.21
C ALA A 285 -65.63 -24.69 45.38
N GLU A 286 -64.95 -25.69 45.98
CA GLU A 286 -65.42 -26.38 47.19
C GLU A 286 -65.54 -25.42 48.38
N ALA A 287 -64.56 -24.52 48.58
CA ALA A 287 -64.59 -23.51 49.62
C ALA A 287 -65.71 -22.49 49.41
N ALA A 288 -65.92 -22.01 48.18
CA ALA A 288 -67.02 -21.11 47.82
C ALA A 288 -68.40 -21.74 48.09
N ALA A 289 -68.58 -23.02 47.73
CA ALA A 289 -69.81 -23.76 48.06
C ALA A 289 -70.00 -23.91 49.58
N ARG A 290 -68.91 -24.12 50.33
CA ARG A 290 -68.93 -24.21 51.79
C ARG A 290 -69.24 -22.86 52.45
N ILE A 291 -68.73 -21.76 51.90
CA ILE A 291 -69.08 -20.41 52.33
C ILE A 291 -70.57 -20.14 52.07
N GLY A 292 -71.10 -20.50 50.90
CA GLY A 292 -72.53 -20.35 50.60
C GLY A 292 -73.43 -21.12 51.58
N THR A 293 -73.11 -22.39 51.87
CA THR A 293 -73.87 -23.19 52.85
C THR A 293 -73.77 -22.64 54.27
N LEU A 294 -72.59 -22.17 54.70
CA LEU A 294 -72.43 -21.54 56.02
C LEU A 294 -73.15 -20.19 56.10
N ALA A 295 -73.19 -19.42 55.01
CA ALA A 295 -73.93 -18.16 54.94
C ALA A 295 -75.45 -18.41 55.05
N GLU A 296 -76.00 -19.44 54.40
CA GLU A 296 -77.39 -19.85 54.59
C GLU A 296 -77.67 -20.30 56.03
N GLN A 297 -76.75 -21.04 56.65
CA GLN A 297 -76.89 -21.44 58.06
C GLN A 297 -76.85 -20.24 59.00
N LEU A 298 -75.98 -19.27 58.72
CA LEU A 298 -75.89 -18.01 59.45
C LEU A 298 -77.21 -17.24 59.34
N GLN A 299 -77.73 -17.07 58.12
CA GLN A 299 -79.00 -16.41 57.88
C GLN A 299 -80.16 -17.12 58.62
N ARG A 300 -80.21 -18.45 58.60
CA ARG A 300 -81.21 -19.21 59.38
C ARG A 300 -81.06 -19.01 60.88
N ALA A 301 -79.83 -18.91 61.39
CA ALA A 301 -79.57 -18.63 62.80
C ALA A 301 -79.94 -17.19 63.19
N GLU A 302 -79.70 -16.21 62.31
CA GLU A 302 -80.13 -14.82 62.47
C GLU A 302 -81.64 -14.70 62.44
N GLU A 303 -82.34 -15.37 61.51
CA GLU A 303 -83.80 -15.44 61.50
C GLU A 303 -84.35 -16.14 62.76
N ALA A 304 -83.67 -17.16 63.26
CA ALA A 304 -84.04 -17.82 64.52
C ALA A 304 -83.83 -16.90 65.72
N LEU A 305 -82.80 -16.06 65.70
CA LEU A 305 -82.54 -15.03 66.70
C LEU A 305 -83.60 -13.92 66.66
N GLU A 306 -84.00 -13.46 65.47
CA GLU A 306 -85.09 -12.47 65.31
C GLU A 306 -86.45 -13.02 65.79
N LYS A 307 -86.70 -14.32 65.58
CA LYS A 307 -87.93 -15.00 66.05
C LYS A 307 -87.92 -15.32 67.54
N LEU A 308 -86.81 -15.10 68.24
CA LEU A 308 -86.64 -15.40 69.65
C LEU A 308 -87.32 -14.31 70.48
N THR A 309 -88.56 -14.56 70.89
CA THR A 309 -89.30 -13.68 71.79
C THR A 309 -88.93 -14.00 73.24
N TYR A 310 -88.31 -13.04 73.91
CA TYR A 310 -88.03 -13.11 75.34
C TYR A 310 -88.95 -12.18 76.12
N ASP A 311 -89.26 -12.55 77.36
CA ASP A 311 -89.98 -11.69 78.28
C ASP A 311 -89.01 -10.66 78.88
N GLU A 312 -89.08 -9.43 78.36
CA GLU A 312 -88.22 -8.33 78.72
C GLU A 312 -88.30 -7.99 80.22
N THR A 313 -89.42 -8.32 80.88
CA THR A 313 -89.57 -8.12 82.34
C THR A 313 -88.69 -9.06 83.15
N ILE A 314 -88.45 -10.29 82.67
CA ILE A 314 -87.57 -11.26 83.33
C ILE A 314 -86.10 -10.89 83.11
N ILE A 315 -85.75 -10.39 81.92
CA ILE A 315 -84.37 -9.94 81.62
C ILE A 315 -84.02 -8.69 82.44
N GLN A 316 -84.93 -7.73 82.60
CA GLN A 316 -84.71 -6.57 83.47
C GLN A 316 -84.50 -6.98 84.94
N ARG A 317 -85.15 -8.07 85.39
CA ARG A 317 -84.98 -8.66 86.72
C ARG A 317 -83.76 -9.59 86.83
N ALA A 318 -82.91 -9.69 85.81
CA ALA A 318 -81.75 -10.60 85.84
C ALA A 318 -80.74 -10.26 86.95
N ALA A 319 -80.64 -8.98 87.35
CA ALA A 319 -79.86 -8.58 88.51
C ALA A 319 -80.47 -9.12 89.81
N ASP A 320 -81.79 -8.99 89.99
CA ASP A 320 -82.53 -9.51 91.16
C ASP A 320 -82.42 -11.04 91.26
N VAL A 321 -82.51 -11.76 90.13
CA VAL A 321 -82.39 -13.23 90.09
C VAL A 321 -80.97 -13.68 90.40
N ARG A 322 -79.95 -12.99 89.86
CA ARG A 322 -78.54 -13.26 90.20
C ARG A 322 -78.26 -12.95 91.67
N GLN A 323 -78.76 -11.83 92.16
CA GLN A 323 -78.65 -11.44 93.57
C GLN A 323 -79.35 -12.47 94.48
N ALA A 324 -80.49 -13.03 94.09
CA ALA A 324 -81.14 -14.10 94.85
C ALA A 324 -80.31 -15.40 94.86
N CYS A 325 -79.67 -15.74 93.75
CA CYS A 325 -78.74 -16.88 93.66
C CYS A 325 -77.46 -16.67 94.47
N GLU A 326 -76.88 -15.47 94.47
CA GLU A 326 -75.72 -15.09 95.28
C GLU A 326 -76.05 -15.03 96.77
N ARG A 327 -77.15 -14.37 97.15
CA ARG A 327 -77.63 -14.33 98.54
C ARG A 327 -77.98 -15.71 99.07
N ARG A 328 -78.33 -16.69 98.22
CA ARG A 328 -78.49 -18.09 98.65
C ARG A 328 -77.20 -18.68 99.22
N ILE A 329 -76.04 -18.27 98.71
CA ILE A 329 -74.72 -18.70 99.20
C ILE A 329 -74.42 -18.01 100.53
N GLU A 330 -74.64 -16.70 100.62
CA GLU A 330 -74.44 -15.90 101.85
C GLU A 330 -75.37 -16.36 102.99
N ILE A 331 -76.66 -16.56 102.72
CA ILE A 331 -77.64 -17.05 103.71
C ILE A 331 -77.27 -18.44 104.22
N ARG A 332 -76.69 -19.30 103.36
CA ARG A 332 -76.22 -20.63 103.77
C ARG A 332 -74.96 -20.53 104.64
N ALA A 333 -74.08 -19.56 104.38
CA ALA A 333 -72.88 -19.30 105.17
C ALA A 333 -73.20 -18.68 106.53
N GLU A 334 -74.07 -17.67 106.61
CA GLU A 334 -74.46 -17.05 107.88
C GLU A 334 -75.25 -18.01 108.79
N LYS A 335 -76.07 -18.91 108.22
CA LYS A 335 -76.75 -19.95 108.99
C LYS A 335 -75.76 -20.96 109.61
N ALA A 336 -74.56 -21.11 109.03
CA ALA A 336 -73.49 -21.94 109.58
C ALA A 336 -72.62 -21.19 110.61
N ASP A 337 -72.54 -19.84 110.55
CA ASP A 337 -71.75 -19.01 111.49
C ASP A 337 -72.53 -18.63 112.76
N LEU A 338 -73.87 -18.70 112.75
CA LEU A 338 -74.74 -18.38 113.91
C LEU A 338 -74.34 -19.11 115.22
N PRO A 339 -74.05 -20.43 115.23
CA PRO A 339 -73.65 -21.12 116.47
C PRO A 339 -72.33 -20.59 117.06
N LYS A 340 -71.42 -20.10 116.20
CA LYS A 340 -70.14 -19.53 116.63
C LYS A 340 -70.35 -18.18 117.32
N ARG A 341 -71.25 -17.33 116.80
CA ARG A 341 -71.60 -16.04 117.40
C ARG A 341 -72.34 -16.19 118.72
N GLU A 342 -73.18 -17.21 118.87
CA GLU A 342 -73.81 -17.55 120.15
C GLU A 342 -72.77 -17.98 121.21
N ALA A 343 -71.73 -18.73 120.81
CA ALA A 343 -70.63 -19.09 121.69
C ALA A 343 -69.79 -17.87 122.12
N GLU A 344 -69.51 -16.94 121.21
CA GLU A 344 -68.82 -15.68 121.52
C GLU A 344 -69.64 -14.81 122.50
N LEU A 345 -70.96 -14.74 122.32
CA LEU A 345 -71.85 -14.02 123.24
C LEU A 345 -71.77 -14.62 124.65
N HIS A 346 -71.87 -15.94 124.78
CA HIS A 346 -71.74 -16.61 126.08
C HIS A 346 -70.39 -16.37 126.76
N ALA A 347 -69.29 -16.36 126.00
CA ALA A 347 -67.97 -16.05 126.54
C ALA A 347 -67.89 -14.60 127.07
N ALA A 348 -68.44 -13.64 126.31
CA ALA A 348 -68.48 -12.24 126.72
C ALA A 348 -69.38 -12.01 127.96
N GLU A 349 -70.52 -12.70 128.04
CA GLU A 349 -71.38 -12.67 129.23
C GLU A 349 -70.70 -13.25 130.47
N SER A 350 -69.92 -14.32 130.32
CA SER A 350 -69.13 -14.87 131.42
C SER A 350 -68.11 -13.84 131.93
N LYS A 351 -67.38 -13.20 131.01
CA LYS A 351 -66.40 -12.18 131.38
C LYS A 351 -67.04 -10.98 132.09
N LEU A 352 -68.21 -10.53 131.63
CA LEU A 352 -68.96 -9.47 132.30
C LEU A 352 -69.35 -9.85 133.74
N LYS A 353 -69.73 -11.11 133.97
CA LYS A 353 -70.02 -11.61 135.32
C LYS A 353 -68.78 -11.66 136.20
N ASP A 354 -67.63 -12.06 135.64
CA ASP A 354 -66.35 -12.08 136.35
C ASP A 354 -65.93 -10.64 136.76
N ASP A 355 -65.94 -9.69 135.83
CA ASP A 355 -65.62 -8.28 136.10
C ASP A 355 -66.60 -7.65 137.12
N ALA A 356 -67.89 -8.01 137.05
CA ALA A 356 -68.89 -7.56 138.03
C ALA A 356 -68.67 -8.16 139.42
N ALA A 357 -68.14 -9.38 139.52
CA ALA A 357 -67.82 -10.02 140.79
C ALA A 357 -66.69 -9.29 141.53
N GLU A 358 -65.71 -8.71 140.81
CA GLU A 358 -64.65 -7.87 141.40
C GLU A 358 -65.23 -6.59 142.04
N LEU A 359 -66.26 -6.01 141.43
CA LEU A 359 -66.99 -4.84 141.96
C LEU A 359 -67.98 -5.20 143.08
N GLY A 360 -68.01 -6.46 143.52
CA GLY A 360 -68.90 -6.96 144.57
C GLY A 360 -70.35 -7.18 144.12
N TRP A 361 -70.63 -7.18 142.82
CA TRP A 361 -71.98 -7.34 142.25
C TRP A 361 -72.24 -8.80 141.86
N ARG A 362 -72.53 -9.65 142.86
CA ARG A 362 -72.53 -11.12 142.66
C ARG A 362 -73.86 -11.76 142.22
N ASP A 363 -74.99 -11.05 142.29
CA ASP A 363 -76.32 -11.62 142.02
C ASP A 363 -77.10 -10.87 140.91
N GLY A 364 -76.57 -10.86 139.69
CA GLY A 364 -77.25 -10.20 138.55
C GLY A 364 -77.06 -10.92 137.22
N ASN A 365 -78.14 -11.06 136.45
CA ASN A 365 -78.06 -11.46 135.04
C ASN A 365 -77.37 -10.34 134.21
N SER A 366 -76.74 -10.67 133.07
CA SER A 366 -75.92 -9.78 132.24
C SER A 366 -76.61 -8.43 131.95
N VAL A 367 -77.90 -8.45 131.66
CA VAL A 367 -78.72 -7.25 131.41
C VAL A 367 -78.86 -6.35 132.65
N ALA A 368 -79.01 -6.95 133.83
CA ALA A 368 -79.09 -6.21 135.09
C ALA A 368 -77.73 -5.60 135.48
N LEU A 369 -76.62 -6.27 135.16
CA LEU A 369 -75.27 -5.73 135.33
C LEU A 369 -75.04 -4.51 134.44
N ILE A 370 -75.40 -4.59 133.16
CA ILE A 370 -75.33 -3.46 132.22
C ILE A 370 -76.20 -2.29 132.70
N GLY A 371 -77.40 -2.55 133.22
CA GLY A 371 -78.29 -1.53 133.76
C GLY A 371 -77.76 -0.80 135.01
N ARG A 372 -76.80 -1.39 135.74
CA ARG A 372 -76.11 -0.73 136.87
C ARG A 372 -74.95 0.16 136.44
N ILE A 373 -74.45 0.00 135.22
CA ILE A 373 -73.34 0.82 134.69
C ILE A 373 -73.88 2.24 134.47
N PRO A 374 -73.33 3.27 135.16
CA PRO A 374 -73.82 4.63 135.00
C PRO A 374 -73.72 5.09 133.54
N PRO A 375 -74.71 5.86 133.04
CA PRO A 375 -74.68 6.37 131.68
C PRO A 375 -73.39 7.15 131.40
N ARG A 376 -72.78 6.91 130.23
CA ARG A 376 -71.53 7.58 129.79
C ARG A 376 -71.49 9.11 130.02
N PRO A 377 -72.60 9.88 129.92
CA PRO A 377 -72.59 11.31 130.24
C PRO A 377 -72.17 11.63 131.68
N LYS A 378 -72.56 10.81 132.66
CA LYS A 378 -72.18 11.02 134.07
C LYS A 378 -70.71 10.65 134.33
N VAL A 379 -70.21 9.64 133.62
CA VAL A 379 -68.79 9.22 133.67
C VAL A 379 -67.90 10.22 132.91
N SER A 380 -68.40 10.82 131.83
CA SER A 380 -67.67 11.83 131.05
C SER A 380 -67.57 13.18 131.76
N VAL A 381 -68.60 13.62 132.50
CA VAL A 381 -68.55 14.88 133.27
C VAL A 381 -67.49 14.82 134.37
N VAL A 382 -67.35 13.68 135.05
CA VAL A 382 -66.31 13.50 136.07
C VAL A 382 -64.91 13.49 135.45
N ARG A 383 -64.74 12.88 134.26
CA ARG A 383 -63.46 12.92 133.53
C ARG A 383 -63.17 14.28 132.89
N SER A 384 -64.18 15.05 132.46
CA SER A 384 -63.98 16.37 131.84
C SER A 384 -63.54 17.42 132.86
N LEU A 385 -64.06 17.36 134.10
CA LEU A 385 -63.61 18.23 135.19
C LEU A 385 -62.14 17.96 135.58
N LEU A 386 -61.66 16.74 135.40
CA LEU A 386 -60.24 16.38 135.58
C LEU A 386 -59.36 16.83 134.41
N ASN A 387 -59.89 16.90 133.18
CA ASN A 387 -59.18 17.43 132.01
C ASN A 387 -59.09 18.98 132.00
N GLN A 388 -60.12 19.71 132.43
CA GLN A 388 -60.15 21.19 132.31
C GLN A 388 -59.11 21.95 133.16
N LYS A 389 -58.59 21.34 134.25
CA LYS A 389 -57.52 21.96 135.05
C LYS A 389 -56.14 21.80 134.40
N GLY A 390 -55.89 20.68 133.71
CA GLY A 390 -54.62 20.41 133.04
C GLY A 390 -54.46 21.14 131.70
N GLU A 391 -55.57 21.39 130.99
CA GLU A 391 -55.57 22.12 129.70
C GLU A 391 -55.23 23.62 129.85
N LEU A 392 -55.53 24.27 130.98
CA LEU A 392 -55.30 25.72 131.14
C LEU A 392 -53.84 26.12 131.42
N GLU A 393 -53.02 25.25 132.01
CA GLU A 393 -51.61 25.57 132.36
C GLU A 393 -50.63 25.32 131.19
N SER A 394 -50.91 24.34 130.32
CA SER A 394 -49.98 23.98 129.23
C SER A 394 -50.10 24.89 128.00
N ASP A 395 -51.29 25.41 127.70
CA ASP A 395 -51.55 26.22 126.49
C ASP A 395 -50.85 27.59 126.50
N VAL A 396 -50.59 28.16 127.68
CA VAL A 396 -49.89 29.44 127.84
C VAL A 396 -48.41 29.33 127.46
N SER A 397 -47.77 28.19 127.77
CA SER A 397 -46.34 27.96 127.47
C SER A 397 -46.08 27.60 126.01
N GLY A 398 -47.03 26.99 125.31
CA GLY A 398 -46.87 26.54 123.92
C GLY A 398 -46.94 27.65 122.87
N LYS A 399 -47.76 28.68 123.08
CA LYS A 399 -48.00 29.72 122.05
C LYS A 399 -46.96 30.84 121.98
N ALA A 400 -46.15 31.05 123.01
CA ALA A 400 -45.10 32.07 123.01
C ALA A 400 -43.88 31.72 122.14
N ARG A 401 -43.59 30.42 121.99
CA ARG A 401 -42.39 29.93 121.27
C ARG A 401 -42.55 29.92 119.75
N LEU A 402 -43.74 29.59 119.25
CA LEU A 402 -44.04 29.49 117.81
C LEU A 402 -44.07 30.87 117.08
N LEU A 403 -44.21 31.98 117.82
CA LEU A 403 -44.26 33.32 117.25
C LEU A 403 -42.87 33.88 116.86
N GLU A 404 -41.80 33.40 117.50
CA GLU A 404 -40.42 33.82 117.21
C GLU A 404 -39.85 33.12 115.97
N GLU A 405 -40.06 31.80 115.84
CA GLU A 405 -39.56 31.00 114.71
C GLU A 405 -40.09 31.50 113.33
N ALA A 406 -41.32 32.02 113.28
CA ALA A 406 -41.92 32.52 112.04
C ALA A 406 -41.40 33.90 111.58
N LYS A 407 -40.69 34.66 112.44
CA LYS A 407 -40.16 36.00 112.07
C LYS A 407 -38.79 35.92 111.39
N GLU A 408 -38.00 34.88 111.65
CA GLU A 408 -36.67 34.68 111.05
C GLU A 408 -36.75 34.21 109.58
N GLU A 409 -37.72 33.37 109.22
CA GLU A 409 -37.88 32.87 107.84
C GLU A 409 -38.33 33.95 106.83
N TYR A 410 -39.07 34.97 107.28
CA TYR A 410 -39.54 36.05 106.41
C TYR A 410 -38.43 37.03 106.00
N ALA A 411 -37.37 37.17 106.81
CA ALA A 411 -36.24 38.05 106.51
C ALA A 411 -35.33 37.48 105.39
N GLY A 412 -35.10 36.16 105.37
CA GLY A 412 -34.18 35.51 104.41
C GLY A 412 -34.71 35.39 102.97
N LEU A 413 -36.02 35.50 102.76
CA LEU A 413 -36.64 35.47 101.43
C LEU A 413 -36.73 36.86 100.77
N LYS A 414 -36.53 37.94 101.53
CA LYS A 414 -36.58 39.33 101.03
C LYS A 414 -35.27 39.77 100.37
N ASP A 415 -34.13 39.22 100.79
CA ASP A 415 -32.80 39.57 100.25
C ASP A 415 -32.48 38.87 98.92
N LYS A 416 -33.08 37.71 98.62
CA LYS A 416 -32.85 36.96 97.37
C LYS A 416 -33.64 37.46 96.16
N LEU A 417 -34.59 38.38 96.35
CA LEU A 417 -35.39 38.99 95.28
C LEU A 417 -34.78 40.31 94.77
N ALA A 418 -33.73 40.83 95.42
CA ALA A 418 -33.07 42.08 95.05
C ALA A 418 -31.95 41.91 93.99
N GLU A 419 -31.56 40.68 93.63
CA GLU A 419 -30.42 40.38 92.75
C GLU A 419 -30.77 39.95 91.30
N ALA A 420 -32.06 39.95 90.90
CA ALA A 420 -32.47 39.55 89.54
C ALA A 420 -33.10 40.71 88.75
N GLY A 421 -32.38 41.23 87.75
CA GLY A 421 -32.86 42.26 86.81
C GLY A 421 -33.63 41.71 85.59
N GLU A 422 -34.35 42.60 84.88
CA GLU A 422 -35.30 42.27 83.80
C GLU A 422 -34.68 42.01 82.40
N PRO A 423 -35.26 41.10 81.57
CA PRO A 423 -34.84 40.83 80.20
C PRO A 423 -35.65 41.62 79.12
N VAL A 424 -35.00 41.97 78.00
CA VAL A 424 -35.61 42.69 76.85
C VAL A 424 -35.68 41.82 75.58
N ASP A 425 -36.80 41.90 74.86
CA ASP A 425 -37.18 41.17 73.65
C ASP A 425 -36.62 41.78 72.34
N THR A 426 -35.92 40.97 71.52
CA THR A 426 -35.31 41.38 70.22
C THR A 426 -36.02 40.86 68.97
N SER A 427 -37.26 40.35 69.07
CA SER A 427 -37.96 39.63 67.98
C SER A 427 -38.28 40.49 66.74
N ARG A 428 -38.41 41.81 66.87
CA ARG A 428 -38.81 42.71 65.76
C ARG A 428 -37.71 43.03 64.75
N MET A 429 -36.43 42.89 65.12
CA MET A 429 -35.30 43.26 64.25
C MET A 429 -34.88 42.11 63.30
N ALA A 430 -35.17 40.86 63.68
CA ALA A 430 -34.89 39.67 62.86
C ALA A 430 -35.86 39.50 61.67
N ILE A 431 -37.11 39.97 61.80
CA ILE A 431 -38.14 39.85 60.76
C ILE A 431 -37.88 40.84 59.60
N VAL A 432 -37.40 42.05 59.91
CA VAL A 432 -37.10 43.10 58.92
C VAL A 432 -35.84 42.78 58.09
N LEU A 433 -34.86 42.05 58.66
CA LEU A 433 -33.65 41.64 57.95
C LEU A 433 -33.87 40.45 56.99
N LYS A 434 -34.94 39.67 57.16
CA LYS A 434 -35.26 38.51 56.30
C LYS A 434 -36.00 38.93 55.02
N SER A 435 -36.93 39.89 55.10
CA SER A 435 -37.75 40.31 53.95
C SER A 435 -36.96 41.09 52.87
N VAL A 436 -35.87 41.78 53.24
CA VAL A 436 -35.03 42.53 52.28
C VAL A 436 -34.00 41.62 51.57
N ARG A 437 -33.66 40.46 52.15
CA ARG A 437 -32.74 39.48 51.52
C ARG A 437 -33.43 38.52 50.55
N GLU A 438 -34.74 38.31 50.67
CA GLU A 438 -35.50 37.37 49.82
C GLU A 438 -35.88 37.93 48.44
N GLN A 439 -35.83 39.25 48.21
CA GLN A 439 -36.22 39.85 46.92
C GLN A 439 -35.07 40.13 45.93
N GLY A 440 -33.80 40.10 46.36
CA GLY A 440 -32.62 40.18 45.48
C GLY A 440 -32.52 41.41 44.55
N ASP A 441 -31.47 41.45 43.74
CA ASP A 441 -31.23 42.52 42.74
C ASP A 441 -32.00 42.26 41.43
N ILE A 442 -33.25 42.72 41.37
CA ILE A 442 -34.11 42.62 40.19
C ILE A 442 -33.54 43.44 39.01
N ALA A 443 -32.85 44.55 39.28
CA ALA A 443 -32.25 45.40 38.24
C ALA A 443 -31.01 44.76 37.60
N GLY A 444 -30.24 43.99 38.38
CA GLY A 444 -29.17 43.12 37.88
C GLY A 444 -29.71 42.01 36.98
N ARG A 445 -30.79 41.32 37.41
CA ARG A 445 -31.41 40.23 36.62
C ARG A 445 -31.95 40.69 35.26
N VAL A 446 -32.55 41.89 35.19
CA VAL A 446 -33.02 42.47 33.92
C VAL A 446 -31.85 42.84 33.00
N ARG A 447 -30.73 43.34 33.55
CA ARG A 447 -29.52 43.64 32.77
C ARG A 447 -28.87 42.37 32.21
N THR A 448 -28.75 41.33 33.03
CA THR A 448 -28.18 40.04 32.62
C THR A 448 -29.06 39.34 31.58
N ALA A 449 -30.39 39.43 31.69
CA ALA A 449 -31.31 38.90 30.68
C ALA A 449 -31.22 39.68 29.34
N ALA A 450 -31.12 41.02 29.39
CA ALA A 450 -30.95 41.84 28.19
C ALA A 450 -29.61 41.63 27.48
N GLU A 451 -28.50 41.48 28.23
CA GLU A 451 -27.20 41.08 27.68
C GLU A 451 -27.22 39.63 27.16
N GLY A 452 -27.93 38.72 27.84
CA GLY A 452 -28.17 37.35 27.40
C GLY A 452 -28.86 37.28 26.04
N LEU A 453 -29.96 38.03 25.86
CA LEU A 453 -30.69 38.08 24.59
C LEU A 453 -29.86 38.69 23.45
N LYS A 454 -29.07 39.73 23.75
CA LYS A 454 -28.15 40.34 22.76
C LYS A 454 -27.05 39.36 22.33
N ASN A 455 -26.47 38.64 23.29
CA ASN A 455 -25.44 37.63 23.01
C ASN A 455 -26.02 36.46 22.22
N ALA A 456 -27.20 35.95 22.60
CA ALA A 456 -27.91 34.89 21.87
C ALA A 456 -28.20 35.29 20.42
N ARG A 457 -28.71 36.52 20.17
CA ARG A 457 -28.91 37.04 18.80
C ARG A 457 -27.61 37.11 17.99
N SER A 458 -26.52 37.60 18.59
CA SER A 458 -25.22 37.67 17.91
C SER A 458 -24.62 36.30 17.62
N TRP A 459 -24.88 35.32 18.50
CA TRP A 459 -24.40 33.95 18.37
C TRP A 459 -25.14 33.19 17.27
N VAL A 460 -26.47 33.30 17.19
CA VAL A 460 -27.28 32.77 16.09
C VAL A 460 -26.84 33.37 14.75
N ALA A 461 -26.70 34.69 14.65
CA ALA A 461 -26.28 35.36 13.42
C ALA A 461 -24.88 34.91 12.94
N ARG A 462 -23.93 34.73 13.87
CA ARG A 462 -22.58 34.28 13.55
C ARG A 462 -22.54 32.83 13.06
N ARG A 463 -23.32 31.93 13.69
CA ARG A 463 -23.37 30.53 13.25
C ARG A 463 -24.16 30.34 11.96
N LEU A 464 -25.25 31.07 11.76
CA LEU A 464 -25.99 31.08 10.50
C LEU A 464 -25.08 31.51 9.34
N GLY A 465 -24.25 32.54 9.54
CA GLY A 465 -23.28 33.01 8.55
C GLY A 465 -22.05 32.11 8.36
N ALA A 466 -21.87 31.08 9.20
CA ALA A 466 -20.77 30.12 9.11
C ALA A 466 -21.17 28.78 8.46
N LEU A 467 -22.46 28.59 8.15
CA LEU A 467 -22.92 27.42 7.41
C LEU A 467 -22.43 27.49 5.95
N ASP A 468 -21.82 26.41 5.49
CA ASP A 468 -21.38 26.22 4.11
C ASP A 468 -21.79 24.82 3.65
N PRO A 469 -22.76 24.68 2.72
CA PRO A 469 -23.42 25.72 1.94
C PRO A 469 -24.31 26.68 2.76
N GLY A 470 -24.27 27.97 2.41
CA GLY A 470 -24.97 29.04 3.13
C GLY A 470 -26.49 29.03 2.96
N VAL A 471 -27.21 29.40 4.01
CA VAL A 471 -28.68 29.50 4.06
C VAL A 471 -29.08 30.95 4.30
N GLY A 472 -30.09 31.43 3.56
CA GLY A 472 -30.43 32.86 3.49
C GLY A 472 -30.94 33.49 4.79
N ASP A 473 -31.83 32.82 5.52
CA ASP A 473 -32.41 33.32 6.78
C ASP A 473 -32.81 32.19 7.74
N GLU A 474 -33.12 32.57 9.00
CA GLU A 474 -33.52 31.63 10.05
C GLU A 474 -34.82 30.86 9.68
N ALA A 475 -35.73 31.50 8.94
CA ALA A 475 -36.97 30.90 8.48
C ALA A 475 -36.74 29.83 7.40
N ALA A 476 -35.81 30.07 6.48
CA ALA A 476 -35.37 29.06 5.50
C ALA A 476 -34.66 27.88 6.18
N LEU A 477 -33.87 28.12 7.24
CA LEU A 477 -33.17 27.06 7.99
C LEU A 477 -34.12 26.14 8.77
N THR A 478 -35.16 26.70 9.37
CA THR A 478 -36.17 25.96 10.15
C THR A 478 -37.22 25.32 9.27
N GLY A 479 -37.56 25.93 8.12
CA GLY A 479 -38.55 25.43 7.17
C GLY A 479 -38.05 24.46 6.10
N MET A 480 -36.74 24.28 5.94
CA MET A 480 -36.17 23.34 4.95
C MET A 480 -36.40 21.87 5.34
N SER A 481 -36.66 21.03 4.34
CA SER A 481 -36.70 19.58 4.52
C SER A 481 -35.32 18.99 4.26
N VAL A 482 -34.61 18.68 5.34
CA VAL A 482 -33.31 17.99 5.30
C VAL A 482 -33.48 16.49 5.54
N PRO A 483 -32.71 15.62 4.85
CA PRO A 483 -32.70 14.19 5.13
C PRO A 483 -32.14 13.92 6.53
N ALA A 484 -32.73 12.95 7.24
CA ALA A 484 -32.26 12.55 8.57
C ALA A 484 -30.77 12.14 8.54
N GLN A 485 -30.01 12.49 9.59
CA GLN A 485 -28.57 12.20 9.71
C GLN A 485 -28.24 10.71 9.44
N ALA A 486 -29.07 9.79 9.95
CA ALA A 486 -28.93 8.35 9.70
C ALA A 486 -29.02 7.96 8.20
N LYS A 487 -29.82 8.67 7.40
CA LYS A 487 -29.95 8.43 5.95
C LYS A 487 -28.75 8.98 5.17
N VAL A 488 -28.12 10.05 5.67
CA VAL A 488 -26.87 10.59 5.09
C VAL A 488 -25.69 9.67 5.43
N GLN A 489 -25.61 9.21 6.67
CA GLN A 489 -24.61 8.22 7.10
C GLN A 489 -24.71 6.91 6.29
N ALA A 490 -25.92 6.39 6.09
CA ALA A 490 -26.14 5.22 5.24
C ALA A 490 -25.78 5.46 3.77
N GLN A 491 -25.87 6.70 3.27
CA GLN A 491 -25.41 7.04 1.92
C GLN A 491 -23.88 7.07 1.83
N ARG A 492 -23.21 7.65 2.84
CA ARG A 492 -21.75 7.65 2.94
C ARG A 492 -21.20 6.22 2.89
N GLU A 493 -21.74 5.32 3.71
CA GLU A 493 -21.33 3.92 3.73
C GLU A 493 -21.52 3.22 2.38
N LYS A 494 -22.61 3.51 1.66
CA LYS A 494 -22.83 3.00 0.30
C LYS A 494 -21.81 3.57 -0.70
N GLN A 495 -21.48 4.85 -0.60
CA GLN A 495 -20.52 5.50 -1.48
C GLN A 495 -19.10 4.99 -1.23
N ASP A 496 -18.72 4.76 0.03
CA ASP A 496 -17.43 4.20 0.42
C ASP A 496 -17.29 2.73 -0.02
N ASP A 497 -18.33 1.90 0.18
CA ASP A 497 -18.35 0.52 -0.31
C ASP A 497 -18.23 0.45 -1.83
N TRP A 498 -18.99 1.29 -2.53
CA TRP A 498 -18.92 1.41 -3.98
C TRP A 498 -17.53 1.84 -4.47
N GLN A 499 -16.94 2.88 -3.87
CA GLN A 499 -15.59 3.35 -4.23
C GLN A 499 -14.53 2.26 -4.00
N ARG A 500 -14.64 1.52 -2.88
CA ARG A 500 -13.77 0.38 -2.60
C ARG A 500 -13.92 -0.71 -3.67
N ARG A 501 -15.15 -1.14 -3.98
CA ARG A 501 -15.44 -2.15 -5.02
C ARG A 501 -14.93 -1.74 -6.40
N LEU A 502 -15.08 -0.45 -6.76
CA LEU A 502 -14.57 0.09 -8.02
C LEU A 502 -13.04 0.01 -8.06
N LYS A 503 -12.36 0.47 -7.01
CA LYS A 503 -10.89 0.46 -6.93
C LYS A 503 -10.33 -0.97 -6.97
N GLU A 504 -10.93 -1.91 -6.25
CA GLU A 504 -10.54 -3.32 -6.26
C GLU A 504 -10.73 -3.96 -7.65
N THR A 505 -11.83 -3.64 -8.33
CA THR A 505 -12.11 -4.15 -9.69
C THR A 505 -11.13 -3.57 -10.70
N GLN A 506 -10.79 -2.28 -10.61
CA GLN A 506 -9.77 -1.63 -11.44
C GLN A 506 -8.38 -2.22 -11.24
N GLN A 507 -7.98 -2.46 -9.99
CA GLN A 507 -6.71 -3.14 -9.69
C GLN A 507 -6.68 -4.56 -10.25
N ARG A 508 -7.79 -5.29 -10.15
CA ARG A 508 -7.91 -6.62 -10.73
C ARG A 508 -7.85 -6.59 -12.26
N ALA A 509 -8.48 -5.61 -12.90
CA ALA A 509 -8.42 -5.44 -14.36
C ALA A 509 -6.97 -5.20 -14.81
N ALA A 510 -6.24 -4.32 -14.11
CA ALA A 510 -4.84 -4.03 -14.40
C ALA A 510 -3.95 -5.28 -14.22
N SER A 511 -4.15 -6.06 -13.16
CA SER A 511 -3.42 -7.31 -12.93
C SER A 511 -3.66 -8.34 -14.03
N VAL A 512 -4.93 -8.55 -14.42
CA VAL A 512 -5.29 -9.50 -15.47
C VAL A 512 -4.76 -9.04 -16.83
N GLN A 513 -4.78 -7.73 -17.11
CA GLN A 513 -4.18 -7.17 -18.32
C GLN A 513 -2.66 -7.45 -18.36
N GLN A 514 -1.95 -7.23 -17.26
CA GLN A 514 -0.50 -7.50 -17.19
C GLN A 514 -0.18 -8.99 -17.41
N GLU A 515 -0.99 -9.90 -16.85
CA GLU A 515 -0.85 -11.34 -17.09
C GLU A 515 -1.12 -11.71 -18.55
N LEU A 516 -2.13 -11.10 -19.16
CA LEU A 516 -2.46 -11.28 -20.58
C LEU A 516 -1.30 -10.81 -21.47
N ASP A 517 -0.78 -9.60 -21.24
CA ASP A 517 0.33 -9.04 -22.01
C ASP A 517 1.58 -9.93 -21.88
N GLY A 518 1.86 -10.43 -20.67
CA GLY A 518 2.93 -11.38 -20.42
C GLY A 518 2.75 -12.71 -21.17
N ALA A 519 1.53 -13.25 -21.20
CA ALA A 519 1.21 -14.48 -21.92
C ALA A 519 1.29 -14.30 -23.45
N VAL A 520 0.84 -13.16 -23.97
CA VAL A 520 0.98 -12.80 -25.40
C VAL A 520 2.46 -12.65 -25.78
N ALA A 521 3.26 -11.95 -24.97
CA ALA A 521 4.69 -11.82 -25.22
C ALA A 521 5.45 -13.16 -25.12
N ALA A 522 4.98 -14.09 -24.27
CA ALA A 522 5.51 -15.46 -24.23
C ALA A 522 5.13 -16.25 -25.48
N LEU A 523 3.89 -16.08 -25.97
CA LEU A 523 3.42 -16.72 -27.20
C LEU A 523 4.22 -16.25 -28.43
N GLU A 524 4.45 -14.96 -28.56
CA GLU A 524 5.22 -14.38 -29.67
C GLU A 524 6.67 -14.88 -29.68
N ARG A 525 7.30 -15.00 -28.50
CA ARG A 525 8.65 -15.59 -28.38
C ARG A 525 8.66 -17.06 -28.79
N ALA A 526 7.75 -17.87 -28.26
CA ALA A 526 7.68 -19.29 -28.59
C ALA A 526 7.45 -19.52 -30.10
N ILE A 527 6.58 -18.72 -30.74
CA ILE A 527 6.35 -18.79 -32.19
C ILE A 527 7.61 -18.40 -32.98
N ARG A 528 8.35 -17.36 -32.54
CA ARG A 528 9.54 -16.88 -33.23
C ARG A 528 10.71 -17.87 -33.15
N ASP A 529 10.89 -18.52 -32.01
CA ASP A 529 12.06 -19.35 -31.73
C ASP A 529 11.92 -20.79 -32.25
N GLU A 530 10.70 -21.34 -32.32
CA GLU A 530 10.52 -22.80 -32.49
C GLU A 530 10.07 -23.24 -33.90
N GLN A 531 9.91 -22.34 -34.89
CA GLN A 531 9.52 -22.65 -36.29
C GLN A 531 8.50 -23.81 -36.45
N VAL A 532 7.46 -23.81 -35.61
CA VAL A 532 6.57 -24.96 -35.46
C VAL A 532 5.71 -25.18 -36.71
N VAL A 533 5.77 -26.40 -37.26
CA VAL A 533 4.94 -26.84 -38.39
C VAL A 533 3.49 -27.07 -37.93
N PRO A 534 2.49 -26.34 -38.47
CA PRO A 534 1.08 -26.54 -38.14
C PRO A 534 0.58 -27.94 -38.53
N THR A 535 -0.43 -28.43 -37.80
CA THR A 535 -1.02 -29.76 -38.06
C THR A 535 -1.58 -29.91 -39.48
N GLU A 536 -2.17 -28.83 -40.01
CA GLU A 536 -2.77 -28.80 -41.35
C GLU A 536 -1.69 -28.93 -42.45
N GLU A 537 -0.51 -28.34 -42.27
CA GLU A 537 0.55 -28.37 -43.28
C GLU A 537 1.13 -29.79 -43.48
N LEU A 538 1.27 -30.57 -42.40
CA LEU A 538 1.64 -31.99 -42.49
C LEU A 538 0.51 -32.83 -43.11
N LYS A 539 -0.75 -32.49 -42.81
CA LYS A 539 -1.93 -33.19 -43.36
C LYS A 539 -2.00 -33.00 -44.88
N ASP A 540 -1.78 -31.77 -45.35
CA ASP A 540 -1.76 -31.42 -46.77
C ASP A 540 -0.60 -32.11 -47.49
N ALA A 541 0.60 -32.13 -46.89
CA ALA A 541 1.75 -32.84 -47.44
C ALA A 541 1.51 -34.35 -47.56
N ARG A 542 0.93 -34.98 -46.52
CA ARG A 542 0.57 -36.41 -46.55
C ARG A 542 -0.56 -36.70 -47.55
N GLY A 543 -1.57 -35.84 -47.62
CA GLY A 543 -2.65 -35.95 -48.60
C GLY A 543 -2.14 -35.87 -50.03
N ARG A 544 -1.21 -34.96 -50.32
CA ARG A 544 -0.56 -34.86 -51.64
C ARG A 544 0.26 -36.10 -51.97
N ARG A 545 1.07 -36.61 -51.03
CA ARG A 545 1.83 -37.86 -51.18
C ARG A 545 0.92 -39.04 -51.50
N ASP A 546 -0.15 -39.21 -50.73
CA ASP A 546 -1.08 -40.33 -50.88
C ASP A 546 -1.86 -40.25 -52.20
N ALA A 547 -2.21 -39.03 -52.64
CA ALA A 547 -2.84 -38.80 -53.94
C ALA A 547 -1.89 -39.13 -55.11
N VAL A 548 -0.64 -38.68 -55.07
CA VAL A 548 0.35 -39.01 -56.11
C VAL A 548 0.66 -40.51 -56.14
N TRP A 549 0.73 -41.18 -54.97
CA TRP A 549 0.88 -42.64 -54.91
C TRP A 549 -0.30 -43.39 -55.52
N HIS A 550 -1.52 -42.91 -55.27
CA HIS A 550 -2.72 -43.49 -55.87
C HIS A 550 -2.69 -43.39 -57.39
N LEU A 551 -2.25 -42.25 -57.94
CA LEU A 551 -2.07 -42.04 -59.37
C LEU A 551 -0.99 -42.96 -59.97
N VAL A 552 0.13 -43.18 -59.25
CA VAL A 552 1.17 -44.15 -59.63
C VAL A 552 0.58 -45.56 -59.71
N LYS A 553 -0.20 -45.99 -58.72
CA LYS A 553 -0.85 -47.31 -58.72
C LYS A 553 -1.83 -47.47 -59.88
N LEU A 554 -2.72 -46.51 -60.07
CA LEU A 554 -3.70 -46.49 -61.16
C LEU A 554 -3.03 -46.66 -62.54
N LYS A 555 -2.00 -45.85 -62.82
CA LYS A 555 -1.35 -45.80 -64.13
C LYS A 555 -0.38 -46.97 -64.37
N HIS A 556 0.42 -47.34 -63.37
CA HIS A 556 1.57 -48.24 -63.56
C HIS A 556 1.38 -49.65 -62.97
N ILE A 557 0.42 -49.86 -62.08
CA ILE A 557 0.13 -51.19 -61.49
C ILE A 557 -1.20 -51.73 -62.04
N ASP A 558 -2.27 -50.94 -61.93
CA ASP A 558 -3.62 -51.38 -62.29
C ASP A 558 -3.93 -51.19 -63.80
N GLY A 559 -3.08 -50.44 -64.51
CA GLY A 559 -3.19 -50.20 -65.96
C GLY A 559 -4.44 -49.41 -66.37
N GLN A 560 -5.06 -48.68 -65.45
CA GLN A 560 -6.27 -47.90 -65.70
C GLN A 560 -5.93 -46.44 -66.05
N PRO A 561 -6.69 -45.80 -66.96
CA PRO A 561 -6.52 -44.39 -67.26
C PRO A 561 -6.88 -43.52 -66.05
N ILE A 562 -6.10 -42.46 -65.83
CA ILE A 562 -6.33 -41.50 -64.73
C ILE A 562 -7.66 -40.76 -64.96
N PRO A 563 -8.56 -40.67 -63.96
CA PRO A 563 -9.82 -39.94 -64.08
C PRO A 563 -9.60 -38.46 -64.45
N PRO A 564 -10.43 -37.87 -65.33
CA PRO A 564 -10.24 -36.51 -65.83
C PRO A 564 -10.26 -35.42 -64.74
N GLU A 565 -10.98 -35.64 -63.63
CA GLU A 565 -10.98 -34.72 -62.47
C GLU A 565 -9.61 -34.69 -61.76
N GLN A 566 -8.99 -35.86 -61.55
CA GLN A 566 -7.66 -35.95 -60.95
C GLN A 566 -6.56 -35.48 -61.91
N ALA A 567 -6.78 -35.68 -63.22
CA ALA A 567 -5.89 -35.18 -64.27
C ALA A 567 -5.85 -33.64 -64.36
N ALA A 568 -6.95 -32.97 -64.02
CA ALA A 568 -6.99 -31.52 -63.94
C ALA A 568 -6.31 -30.99 -62.66
N GLN A 569 -6.45 -31.71 -61.54
CA GLN A 569 -5.94 -31.29 -60.23
C GLN A 569 -4.42 -31.50 -60.06
N TYR A 570 -3.86 -32.56 -60.67
CA TYR A 570 -2.44 -32.94 -60.54
C TYR A 570 -1.70 -32.88 -61.89
N LYS A 571 -2.04 -31.89 -62.71
CA LYS A 571 -1.62 -31.79 -64.11
C LYS A 571 -0.09 -31.81 -64.29
N ASP A 572 0.63 -31.15 -63.39
CA ASP A 572 2.09 -31.06 -63.41
C ASP A 572 2.76 -32.36 -62.91
N GLU A 573 2.14 -33.07 -61.96
CA GLU A 573 2.68 -34.33 -61.44
C GLU A 573 2.46 -35.53 -62.38
N ILE A 574 1.55 -35.43 -63.36
CA ILE A 574 1.22 -36.53 -64.28
C ILE A 574 2.24 -36.72 -65.40
N GLU A 575 3.00 -35.67 -65.74
CA GLU A 575 4.11 -35.74 -66.69
C GLU A 575 5.21 -36.67 -66.19
N ASP A 576 5.53 -36.63 -64.88
CA ASP A 576 6.47 -37.52 -64.22
C ASP A 576 5.99 -37.90 -62.81
N LEU A 577 5.14 -38.93 -62.74
CA LEU A 577 4.56 -39.40 -61.48
C LEU A 577 5.61 -40.00 -60.53
N ALA A 578 6.67 -40.59 -61.06
CA ALA A 578 7.75 -41.15 -60.25
C ALA A 578 8.60 -40.02 -59.65
N GLY A 579 9.01 -39.05 -60.47
CA GLY A 579 9.74 -37.87 -60.04
C GLY A 579 8.93 -36.89 -59.19
N ALA A 580 7.60 -36.92 -59.23
CA ALA A 580 6.74 -36.14 -58.34
C ALA A 580 6.46 -36.84 -56.99
N PHE A 581 6.50 -38.17 -56.96
CA PHE A 581 6.25 -38.95 -55.74
C PHE A 581 7.42 -38.86 -54.75
N GLU A 582 8.66 -39.04 -55.21
CA GLU A 582 9.85 -39.02 -54.34
C GLU A 582 9.97 -37.71 -53.52
N PRO A 583 9.83 -36.51 -54.11
CA PRO A 583 9.85 -35.25 -53.36
C PRO A 583 8.66 -35.10 -52.41
N ALA A 584 7.48 -35.65 -52.76
CA ALA A 584 6.31 -35.60 -51.89
C ALA A 584 6.49 -36.47 -50.63
N VAL A 585 7.18 -37.61 -50.75
CA VAL A 585 7.58 -38.45 -49.60
C VAL A 585 8.58 -37.70 -48.72
N VAL A 586 9.69 -37.22 -49.30
CA VAL A 586 10.73 -36.48 -48.56
C VAL A 586 10.13 -35.28 -47.82
N ARG A 587 9.25 -34.52 -48.47
CA ARG A 587 8.60 -33.36 -47.85
C ARG A 587 7.65 -33.74 -46.71
N ALA A 588 6.91 -34.84 -46.85
CA ALA A 588 6.03 -35.31 -45.78
C ALA A 588 6.82 -35.84 -44.58
N ASP A 589 7.95 -36.50 -44.82
CA ASP A 589 8.85 -37.00 -43.77
C ASP A 589 9.59 -35.86 -43.07
N GLU A 590 10.18 -34.91 -43.82
CA GLU A 590 10.82 -33.72 -43.23
C GLU A 590 9.88 -32.87 -42.37
N LEU A 591 8.60 -32.76 -42.76
CA LEU A 591 7.58 -32.07 -41.96
C LEU A 591 7.14 -32.90 -40.75
N ALA A 592 7.16 -34.23 -40.85
CA ALA A 592 6.87 -35.12 -39.73
C ALA A 592 8.00 -35.08 -38.69
N ASP A 593 9.27 -35.14 -39.14
CA ASP A 593 10.46 -35.09 -38.31
C ASP A 593 10.59 -33.73 -37.62
N ARG A 594 10.47 -32.63 -38.37
CA ARG A 594 10.44 -31.27 -37.76
C ARG A 594 9.33 -31.14 -36.73
N ARG A 595 8.17 -31.72 -36.97
CA ARG A 595 7.06 -31.66 -36.01
C ARG A 595 7.25 -32.60 -34.82
N PHE A 596 8.02 -33.67 -34.96
CA PHE A 596 8.43 -34.54 -33.86
C PHE A 596 9.49 -33.85 -32.99
N ASP A 597 10.52 -33.29 -33.61
CA ASP A 597 11.59 -32.53 -32.95
C ASP A 597 11.05 -31.27 -32.23
N HIS A 598 9.99 -30.67 -32.79
CA HIS A 598 9.28 -29.52 -32.21
C HIS A 598 7.91 -29.89 -31.61
N ALA A 599 7.67 -31.15 -31.23
CA ALA A 599 6.39 -31.57 -30.65
C ALA A 599 6.14 -30.94 -29.26
N GLU A 600 7.20 -30.87 -28.45
CA GLU A 600 7.15 -30.26 -27.13
C GLU A 600 6.91 -28.73 -27.23
N ALA A 601 7.56 -28.10 -28.19
CA ALA A 601 7.37 -26.71 -28.60
C ALA A 601 5.91 -26.42 -29.03
N ALA A 602 5.34 -27.26 -29.90
CA ALA A 602 3.94 -27.16 -30.32
C ALA A 602 2.96 -27.29 -29.15
N GLY A 603 3.25 -28.19 -28.19
CA GLY A 603 2.48 -28.35 -26.95
C GLY A 603 2.51 -27.11 -26.07
N ARG A 604 3.71 -26.53 -25.84
CA ARG A 604 3.88 -25.28 -25.08
C ARG A 604 3.16 -24.11 -25.74
N ILE A 605 3.25 -23.95 -27.07
CA ILE A 605 2.52 -22.90 -27.80
C ILE A 605 1.01 -23.06 -27.64
N ALA A 606 0.48 -24.29 -27.72
CA ALA A 606 -0.94 -24.55 -27.52
C ALA A 606 -1.40 -24.21 -26.09
N GLU A 607 -0.57 -24.53 -25.08
CA GLU A 607 -0.85 -24.20 -23.68
C GLU A 607 -0.84 -22.69 -23.43
N ILE A 608 0.15 -21.97 -23.97
CA ILE A 608 0.22 -20.51 -23.87
C ILE A 608 -0.97 -19.87 -24.60
N LYS A 609 -1.36 -20.36 -25.78
CA LYS A 609 -2.56 -19.88 -26.49
C LYS A 609 -3.83 -20.06 -25.64
N ARG A 610 -4.00 -21.22 -24.99
CA ARG A 610 -5.12 -21.44 -24.08
C ARG A 610 -5.11 -20.44 -22.93
N LYS A 611 -3.94 -20.22 -22.31
CA LYS A 611 -3.78 -19.23 -21.22
C LYS A 611 -4.11 -17.81 -21.68
N VAL A 612 -3.73 -17.41 -22.89
CA VAL A 612 -4.09 -16.12 -23.48
C VAL A 612 -5.61 -15.98 -23.61
N GLU A 613 -6.31 -16.99 -24.14
CA GLU A 613 -7.77 -16.95 -24.29
C GLU A 613 -8.52 -16.96 -22.95
N GLU A 614 -8.02 -17.71 -21.96
CA GLU A 614 -8.54 -17.67 -20.58
C GLU A 614 -8.40 -16.27 -19.98
N GLN A 615 -7.24 -15.64 -20.11
CA GLN A 615 -6.99 -14.29 -19.58
C GLN A 615 -7.78 -13.21 -20.30
N LYS A 616 -7.97 -13.31 -21.63
CA LYS A 616 -8.88 -12.41 -22.38
C LYS A 616 -10.31 -12.51 -21.89
N THR A 617 -10.78 -13.74 -21.64
CA THR A 617 -12.15 -13.96 -21.14
C THR A 617 -12.31 -13.37 -19.74
N LEU A 618 -11.32 -13.59 -18.86
CA LEU A 618 -11.32 -13.03 -17.50
C LEU A 618 -11.27 -11.49 -17.52
N LEU A 619 -10.44 -10.91 -18.38
CA LEU A 619 -10.34 -9.47 -18.55
C LEU A 619 -11.67 -8.86 -18.97
N GLY A 620 -12.35 -9.47 -19.95
CA GLY A 620 -13.68 -9.04 -20.39
C GLY A 620 -14.70 -9.06 -19.24
N GLN A 621 -14.72 -10.11 -18.43
CA GLN A 621 -15.62 -10.20 -17.27
C GLN A 621 -15.34 -9.11 -16.21
N VAL A 622 -14.07 -8.83 -15.94
CA VAL A 622 -13.69 -7.79 -14.96
C VAL A 622 -14.02 -6.40 -15.48
N GLN A 623 -13.76 -6.13 -16.76
CA GLN A 623 -14.11 -4.85 -17.40
C GLN A 623 -15.62 -4.63 -17.47
N ASP A 624 -16.42 -5.67 -17.70
CA ASP A 624 -17.88 -5.55 -17.67
C ASP A 624 -18.42 -5.30 -16.25
N ASN A 625 -17.78 -5.88 -15.22
CA ASN A 625 -18.09 -5.54 -13.84
C ASN A 625 -17.69 -4.10 -13.48
N GLU A 626 -16.56 -3.61 -14.00
CA GLU A 626 -16.17 -2.21 -13.86
C GLU A 626 -17.21 -1.27 -14.48
N LYS A 627 -17.68 -1.55 -15.70
CA LYS A 627 -18.74 -0.75 -16.34
C LYS A 627 -20.03 -0.72 -15.50
N LYS A 628 -20.43 -1.87 -14.94
CA LYS A 628 -21.60 -1.94 -14.04
C LYS A 628 -21.41 -1.10 -12.79
N LEU A 629 -20.22 -1.13 -12.18
CA LEU A 629 -19.90 -0.30 -11.03
C LEU A 629 -19.89 1.19 -11.40
N VAL A 630 -19.35 1.58 -12.55
CA VAL A 630 -19.40 2.97 -13.00
C VAL A 630 -20.84 3.46 -13.15
N GLU A 631 -21.74 2.62 -13.66
CA GLU A 631 -23.17 2.96 -13.77
C GLU A 631 -23.87 3.00 -12.40
N GLU A 632 -23.56 2.07 -11.50
CA GLU A 632 -23.99 2.09 -10.08
C GLU A 632 -23.57 3.40 -9.39
N GLY A 633 -22.37 3.92 -9.70
CA GLY A 633 -21.88 5.20 -9.19
C GLY A 633 -22.68 6.40 -9.68
N LYS A 634 -23.11 6.41 -10.95
CA LYS A 634 -24.00 7.45 -11.49
C LYS A 634 -25.36 7.43 -10.80
N GLN A 635 -25.92 6.23 -10.58
CA GLN A 635 -27.18 6.07 -9.85
C GLN A 635 -27.05 6.54 -8.40
N LEU A 636 -25.98 6.17 -7.69
CA LEU A 636 -25.72 6.64 -6.33
C LEU A 636 -25.59 8.17 -6.25
N LYS A 637 -24.98 8.82 -7.24
CA LYS A 637 -24.89 10.28 -7.32
C LYS A 637 -26.26 10.93 -7.59
N ALA A 638 -27.07 10.34 -8.46
CA ALA A 638 -28.43 10.81 -8.72
C ALA A 638 -29.35 10.64 -7.49
N ASP A 639 -29.28 9.49 -6.83
CA ASP A 639 -30.00 9.21 -5.58
C ASP A 639 -29.58 10.16 -4.45
N TRP A 640 -28.30 10.53 -4.40
CA TRP A 640 -27.80 11.52 -3.46
C TRP A 640 -28.42 12.89 -3.71
N ALA A 641 -28.35 13.41 -4.94
CA ALA A 641 -28.96 14.69 -5.29
C ALA A 641 -30.48 14.70 -5.03
N ALA A 642 -31.18 13.60 -5.32
CA ALA A 642 -32.61 13.48 -5.11
C ALA A 642 -33.03 13.55 -3.62
N ARG A 643 -32.13 13.22 -2.68
CA ARG A 643 -32.42 13.32 -1.23
C ARG A 643 -32.39 14.75 -0.69
N TRP A 644 -31.85 15.70 -1.45
CA TRP A 644 -31.69 17.10 -1.05
C TRP A 644 -32.57 18.06 -1.87
N ILE A 645 -33.63 17.56 -2.53
CA ILE A 645 -34.58 18.38 -3.32
C ILE A 645 -35.22 19.53 -2.50
N GLY A 646 -35.31 19.38 -1.18
CA GLY A 646 -35.83 20.40 -0.27
C GLY A 646 -34.82 21.46 0.20
N ALA A 647 -33.54 21.32 -0.17
CA ALA A 647 -32.49 22.26 0.19
C ALA A 647 -32.23 23.28 -0.94
N PRO A 648 -31.93 24.55 -0.63
CA PRO A 648 -31.73 25.61 -1.62
C PRO A 648 -30.35 25.56 -2.32
N PHE A 649 -29.60 24.46 -2.19
CA PHE A 649 -28.24 24.29 -2.69
C PHE A 649 -28.03 22.86 -3.19
N GLU A 650 -27.01 22.65 -4.02
CA GLU A 650 -26.56 21.30 -4.37
C GLU A 650 -25.77 20.69 -3.21
N PRO A 651 -26.09 19.46 -2.78
CA PRO A 651 -25.41 18.83 -1.65
C PRO A 651 -23.96 18.48 -2.01
N GLU A 652 -23.04 18.80 -1.12
CA GLU A 652 -21.65 18.38 -1.23
C GLU A 652 -21.47 16.88 -0.95
N ALA A 653 -20.24 16.41 -0.73
CA ALA A 653 -19.98 15.04 -0.35
C ALA A 653 -20.75 14.66 0.94
N PRO A 654 -21.19 13.39 1.10
CA PRO A 654 -21.91 12.97 2.30
C PRO A 654 -21.18 13.26 3.61
N GLU A 655 -19.84 13.30 3.62
CA GLU A 655 -19.04 13.66 4.78
C GLU A 655 -19.24 15.13 5.18
N THR A 656 -19.08 16.05 4.25
CA THR A 656 -19.31 17.48 4.49
C THR A 656 -20.76 17.74 4.90
N MET A 657 -21.71 17.03 4.29
CA MET A 657 -23.13 17.21 4.62
C MET A 657 -23.52 16.65 6.00
N LEU A 658 -22.75 15.73 6.59
CA LEU A 658 -22.95 15.30 7.98
C LEU A 658 -22.51 16.38 8.96
N GLU A 659 -21.35 16.99 8.74
CA GLU A 659 -20.86 18.13 9.53
C GLU A 659 -21.82 19.32 9.43
N TRP A 660 -22.32 19.58 8.21
CA TRP A 660 -23.31 20.61 7.97
C TRP A 660 -24.63 20.35 8.72
N LEU A 661 -25.11 19.09 8.80
CA LEU A 661 -26.31 18.75 9.58
C LEU A 661 -26.11 18.98 11.09
N GLU A 662 -24.94 18.62 11.62
CA GLU A 662 -24.62 18.90 13.03
C GLU A 662 -24.55 20.40 13.33
N ASP A 663 -23.98 21.18 12.41
CA ASP A 663 -23.90 22.62 12.59
C ASP A 663 -25.25 23.31 12.40
N ARG A 664 -26.11 22.79 11.52
CA ARG A 664 -27.52 23.19 11.41
C ARG A 664 -28.27 22.92 12.71
N ASP A 665 -28.16 21.72 13.28
CA ASP A 665 -28.89 21.37 14.51
C ASP A 665 -28.46 22.26 15.68
N LYS A 666 -27.16 22.56 15.81
CA LYS A 666 -26.65 23.54 16.80
C LYS A 666 -27.19 24.96 16.57
N VAL A 667 -27.47 25.36 15.32
CA VAL A 667 -28.09 26.66 14.99
C VAL A 667 -29.59 26.65 15.31
N VAL A 668 -30.29 25.54 15.07
CA VAL A 668 -31.71 25.39 15.42
C VAL A 668 -31.90 25.39 16.93
N GLU A 669 -31.09 24.64 17.69
CA GLU A 669 -31.07 24.69 19.16
C GLU A 669 -30.75 26.10 19.68
N ALA A 670 -29.86 26.84 19.00
CA ALA A 670 -29.55 28.23 19.33
C ALA A 670 -30.74 29.18 19.15
N ILE A 671 -31.56 28.94 18.12
CA ILE A 671 -32.77 29.71 17.83
C ILE A 671 -33.84 29.40 18.87
N GLU A 672 -34.06 28.12 19.19
CA GLU A 672 -35.02 27.69 20.21
C GLU A 672 -34.66 28.23 21.60
N ALA A 673 -33.39 28.11 22.01
CA ALA A 673 -32.91 28.65 23.30
C ALA A 673 -32.98 30.18 23.39
N ARG A 674 -32.91 30.88 22.25
CA ARG A 674 -33.12 32.34 22.18
C ARG A 674 -34.61 32.69 22.32
N ASP A 675 -35.49 31.89 21.73
CA ASP A 675 -36.93 32.16 21.71
C ASP A 675 -37.61 31.75 23.03
N GLU A 676 -37.04 30.80 23.79
CA GLU A 676 -37.45 30.44 25.15
C GLU A 676 -36.99 31.44 26.23
N ALA A 677 -35.91 32.18 25.98
CA ALA A 677 -35.28 33.14 26.91
C ALA A 677 -35.84 34.57 26.77
#